data_AF-A0A0C2ZG87-F1
#
_entry.id   AF-A0A0C2ZG87-F1
#
_cell.length_a   1.000
_cell.length_b   1.000
_cell.length_c   1.000
_cell.angle_alpha   90.00
_cell.angle_beta   90.00
_cell.angle_gamma   90.00
#
_symmetry.space_group_name_H-M   'P 1'
#
loop_
_entity.id
_entity.type
_entity.pdbx_description
1 polymer ?
#
loop_
_entity_poly.entity_id
_entity_poly.type
_entity_poly.pdbx_seq_one_letter_code
_entity_poly.pdbx_strand_id
1 'polypeptide(L)'
;MQSVISLDLGGKYTGFFSFTSQDVLKIDDFKSGTIIYDENFVLSQVNRRAKRHTKRNNLRNSLVKRLFLLILQKHYNLDIKFLPDEILGLFNKRGYTYASFELNDEKREKLESDELREILEEQFGQITQDSIERFLTDIASNEDEFKKFFVDFKIFKEQKSKEKLSKDIKSGLKTIEDILNDHDKQQNQGNLPRAKYFEELNQEIAQNRKIQEFFQSYNLQIEYMQNLIGNLSNYQLKELRRYFNDKNMAKCDIWKPEQLHKVTWRFVQSWHPKNNEDKARQKENLTSLKSKNIIEFLTTTNPIMTIPPYDDMNNRGAVKCQTLRLNENYLDIHLPNWRNIAHKLANQNQTVNLTKSTVKGYSEDSTLLHRILDTSSSIDPYQLRSGKIDGYIDILGKSDALALQKFSKNYYELIKNKVRTGIWTEADDMFKKCNHNPPYKNNQIHNLVAEILGVKIDADKFLSFKTELWNAKFGNKKLSSYCKNIEELRKSRNNFKSYIEELFSKEDKELSKEEQKDKKLLDIKVLNEWVEKIGEFFKIEEKYRARFNNHFSMAQLHTTIDTKRKGFNSTCKWCSEENRYRASTNIEINSETGEVITNANCQRLPADTQRPFSGKIERYIDKLGYEIAKIKAKELETIEDKKIDLKIILEQNAFEYEESIRSAKIKNANAKAKKSLEESIKKYKKSLDDKDRRIKSFSNSTCPYCGESLGEDGEIDHILPRSYTLKVYGTVFNSEGNLLYVHQKCNQAKKENIYKLQDIKAPITQEEIEKTINPMSKNSYKTFTALSPEQQKAFKYALFLDDNNEAYQKVVNWLTTDQSSRVNGTQKYLAKKIQEKLKVMLPSKEFNFEFILADSEDVSGLRKEYAKENILLKKPDTTTIKSHNRCNYVIFECLS
;
A
#
# COMPACT_ATOMS: atom_id res chain seq x y z
N MET A 1 -2.00 18.27 -33.98
CA MET A 1 -0.97 19.06 -33.27
C MET A 1 -0.23 18.18 -32.25
N GLN A 2 1.10 18.22 -32.20
CA GLN A 2 1.89 17.54 -31.18
C GLN A 2 2.26 18.49 -30.04
N SER A 3 2.20 18.01 -28.81
CA SER A 3 2.44 18.84 -27.64
C SER A 3 3.18 18.03 -26.57
N VAL A 4 4.22 18.61 -25.98
CA VAL A 4 5.06 17.92 -25.00
C VAL A 4 5.13 18.73 -23.71
N ILE A 5 5.15 18.04 -22.57
CA ILE A 5 5.57 18.59 -21.29
C ILE A 5 6.47 17.58 -20.57
N SER A 6 7.71 18.01 -20.31
CA SER A 6 8.73 17.27 -19.59
C SER A 6 8.89 17.83 -18.18
N LEU A 7 9.06 16.93 -17.20
CA LEU A 7 9.03 17.23 -15.78
C LEU A 7 10.16 16.50 -15.02
N ASP A 8 10.95 17.26 -14.28
CA ASP A 8 11.92 16.78 -13.28
C ASP A 8 11.23 16.91 -11.92
N LEU A 9 10.73 15.79 -11.41
CA LEU A 9 9.89 15.76 -10.22
C LEU A 9 10.73 15.74 -8.93
N GLY A 10 10.97 16.93 -8.37
CA GLY A 10 11.46 17.12 -7.00
C GLY A 10 10.37 17.40 -5.96
N GLY A 11 10.75 17.34 -4.68
CA GLY A 11 9.82 17.54 -3.55
C GLY A 11 9.48 19.01 -3.25
N LYS A 12 10.46 19.92 -3.43
CA LYS A 12 10.32 21.37 -3.26
C LYS A 12 10.40 22.12 -4.59
N TYR A 13 11.23 21.62 -5.50
CA TYR A 13 11.43 22.19 -6.82
C TYR A 13 11.01 21.15 -7.85
N THR A 14 10.14 21.52 -8.77
CA THR A 14 9.79 20.69 -9.92
C THR A 14 10.10 21.49 -11.17
N GLY A 15 11.12 21.07 -11.93
CA GLY A 15 11.42 21.71 -13.20
C GLY A 15 10.39 21.29 -14.25
N PHE A 16 10.10 22.16 -15.21
CA PHE A 16 9.34 21.80 -16.40
C PHE A 16 9.95 22.38 -17.68
N PHE A 17 9.72 21.69 -18.79
CA PHE A 17 9.95 22.15 -20.16
C PHE A 17 8.74 21.77 -21.00
N SER A 18 8.17 22.70 -21.76
CA SER A 18 6.91 22.54 -22.47
C SER A 18 6.94 23.25 -23.81
N PHE A 19 6.40 22.60 -24.84
CA PHE A 19 6.20 23.21 -26.15
C PHE A 19 5.07 22.51 -26.91
N THR A 20 4.59 23.17 -27.97
CA THR A 20 3.57 22.66 -28.88
C THR A 20 3.99 23.01 -30.30
N SER A 21 4.07 22.00 -31.17
CA SER A 21 4.52 22.18 -32.55
C SER A 21 3.83 21.20 -33.51
N GLN A 22 3.75 21.58 -34.78
CA GLN A 22 3.37 20.66 -35.85
C GLN A 22 4.52 19.72 -36.23
N ASP A 23 5.77 20.17 -36.07
CA ASP A 23 6.99 19.41 -36.31
C ASP A 23 7.91 19.47 -35.07
N VAL A 24 8.08 18.34 -34.40
CA VAL A 24 8.91 18.24 -33.18
C VAL A 24 10.41 18.40 -33.45
N LEU A 25 10.84 18.33 -34.71
CA LEU A 25 12.23 18.60 -35.11
C LEU A 25 12.55 20.10 -35.19
N LYS A 26 11.52 20.96 -35.16
CA LYS A 26 11.65 22.42 -35.19
C LYS A 26 10.87 23.03 -34.02
N ILE A 27 11.59 23.37 -32.96
CA ILE A 27 11.03 23.97 -31.74
C ILE A 27 11.40 25.44 -31.71
N ASP A 28 10.53 26.28 -32.27
CA ASP A 28 10.74 27.72 -32.31
C ASP A 28 10.23 28.39 -31.02
N ASP A 29 9.16 27.86 -30.43
CA ASP A 29 8.53 28.38 -29.21
C ASP A 29 8.45 27.32 -28.11
N PHE A 30 9.14 27.57 -26.99
CA PHE A 30 9.08 26.72 -25.80
C PHE A 30 8.97 27.55 -24.52
N LYS A 31 8.46 26.92 -23.46
CA LYS A 31 8.42 27.43 -22.10
C LYS A 31 9.20 26.51 -21.19
N SER A 32 10.05 27.07 -20.35
CA SER A 32 10.71 26.31 -19.28
C SER A 32 10.72 27.10 -17.99
N GLY A 33 10.82 26.39 -16.86
CA GLY A 33 10.82 27.03 -15.56
C GLY A 33 10.76 26.02 -14.43
N THR A 34 10.75 26.53 -13.20
CA THR A 34 10.67 25.70 -11.99
C THR A 34 9.44 26.08 -11.19
N ILE A 35 8.61 25.09 -10.87
CA ILE A 35 7.53 25.23 -9.90
C ILE A 35 8.13 25.04 -8.52
N ILE A 36 7.96 26.04 -7.65
CA ILE A 36 8.47 26.04 -6.29
C ILE A 36 7.31 25.78 -5.34
N TYR A 37 7.46 24.81 -4.45
CA TYR A 37 6.52 24.56 -3.38
C TYR A 37 6.58 25.71 -2.35
N ASP A 38 5.47 26.43 -2.21
CA ASP A 38 5.29 27.42 -1.15
C ASP A 38 5.01 26.71 0.19
N GLU A 39 5.94 26.84 1.14
CA GLU A 39 5.83 26.23 2.47
C GLU A 39 4.66 26.79 3.29
N ASN A 40 4.08 27.93 2.90
CA ASN A 40 2.85 28.47 3.49
C ASN A 40 1.60 27.65 3.11
N PHE A 41 1.66 26.84 2.05
CA PHE A 41 0.55 25.97 1.68
C PHE A 41 0.34 24.88 2.74
N VAL A 42 -0.81 24.93 3.43
CA VAL A 42 -1.09 24.00 4.52
C VAL A 42 -1.41 22.62 3.98
N LEU A 43 -0.46 21.68 4.00
CA LEU A 43 -0.67 20.26 3.64
C LEU A 43 -1.31 19.45 4.77
N SER A 44 -0.91 19.71 6.02
CA SER A 44 -1.38 18.97 7.19
C SER A 44 -2.76 19.44 7.65
N GLN A 45 -3.68 18.49 7.86
CA GLN A 45 -5.01 18.78 8.40
C GLN A 45 -5.07 18.67 9.93
N VAL A 46 -3.95 18.46 10.62
CA VAL A 46 -3.90 18.25 12.08
C VAL A 46 -4.48 19.46 12.83
N ASN A 47 -3.97 20.67 12.58
CA ASN A 47 -4.44 21.89 13.27
C ASN A 47 -5.91 22.19 12.97
N ARG A 48 -6.34 22.05 11.70
CA ARG A 48 -7.75 22.20 11.33
C ARG A 48 -8.64 21.16 12.01
N ARG A 49 -8.18 19.92 12.09
CA ARG A 49 -8.87 18.83 12.78
C ARG A 49 -8.99 19.13 14.27
N ALA A 50 -7.90 19.53 14.95
CA ALA A 50 -7.87 19.92 16.35
C ALA A 50 -8.87 21.04 16.65
N LYS A 51 -8.78 22.19 15.94
CA LYS A 51 -9.74 23.30 16.07
C LYS A 51 -11.19 22.86 15.89
N ARG A 52 -11.44 21.96 14.92
CA ARG A 52 -12.78 21.40 14.71
C ARG A 52 -13.23 20.52 15.88
N HIS A 53 -12.37 19.70 16.47
CA HIS A 53 -12.71 18.91 17.65
C HIS A 53 -12.95 19.77 18.88
N THR A 54 -12.16 20.83 19.11
CA THR A 54 -12.41 21.82 20.17
C THR A 54 -13.78 22.47 20.01
N LYS A 55 -14.10 23.00 18.81
CA LYS A 55 -15.43 23.58 18.53
C LYS A 55 -16.57 22.58 18.76
N ARG A 56 -16.36 21.32 18.38
CA ARG A 56 -17.33 20.24 18.59
C ARG A 56 -17.52 19.93 20.07
N ASN A 57 -16.45 19.92 20.86
CA ASN A 57 -16.55 19.67 22.30
C ASN A 57 -17.31 20.80 23.00
N ASN A 58 -17.01 22.06 22.67
CA ASN A 58 -17.71 23.22 23.23
C ASN A 58 -19.22 23.17 22.88
N LEU A 59 -19.53 22.86 21.61
CA LEU A 59 -20.92 22.69 21.18
C LEU A 59 -21.61 21.53 21.92
N ARG A 60 -20.92 20.40 22.12
CA ARG A 60 -21.46 19.26 22.88
C ARG A 60 -21.82 19.70 24.30
N ASN A 61 -20.93 20.44 24.96
CA ASN A 61 -21.15 20.92 26.32
C ASN A 61 -22.37 21.88 26.40
N SER A 62 -22.49 22.78 25.43
CA SER A 62 -23.65 23.67 25.34
C SER A 62 -24.97 22.90 25.13
N LEU A 63 -24.99 21.93 24.20
CA LEU A 63 -26.21 21.19 23.87
C LEU A 63 -26.68 20.27 25.01
N VAL A 64 -25.77 19.65 25.77
CA VAL A 64 -26.20 18.79 26.90
C VAL A 64 -26.82 19.62 28.03
N LYS A 65 -26.24 20.80 28.32
CA LYS A 65 -26.77 21.74 29.32
C LYS A 65 -28.14 22.28 28.90
N ARG A 66 -28.31 22.61 27.62
CA ARG A 66 -29.61 23.00 27.03
C ARG A 66 -30.64 21.89 27.15
N LEU A 67 -30.26 20.63 26.87
CA LEU A 67 -31.16 19.49 27.00
C LEU A 67 -31.59 19.29 28.45
N PHE A 68 -30.66 19.41 29.40
CA PHE A 68 -30.98 19.30 30.83
C PHE A 68 -31.92 20.42 31.29
N LEU A 69 -31.64 21.68 30.94
CA LEU A 69 -32.53 22.81 31.22
C LEU A 69 -33.93 22.57 30.65
N LEU A 70 -34.02 22.08 29.41
CA LEU A 70 -35.27 21.78 28.74
C LEU A 70 -36.06 20.68 29.47
N ILE A 71 -35.39 19.66 29.99
CA ILE A 71 -36.01 18.61 30.81
C ILE A 71 -36.56 19.22 32.12
N LEU A 72 -35.78 20.03 32.82
CA LEU A 72 -36.24 20.70 34.04
C LEU A 72 -37.46 21.59 33.77
N GLN A 73 -37.43 22.40 32.72
CA GLN A 73 -38.52 23.31 32.37
C GLN A 73 -39.79 22.61 31.89
N LYS A 74 -39.67 21.55 31.08
CA LYS A 74 -40.82 20.98 30.34
C LYS A 74 -41.29 19.63 30.84
N HIS A 75 -40.44 18.88 31.54
CA HIS A 75 -40.86 17.62 32.16
C HIS A 75 -41.15 17.81 33.65
N TYR A 76 -40.26 18.52 34.37
CA TYR A 76 -40.44 18.79 35.79
C TYR A 76 -41.19 20.11 36.07
N ASN A 77 -41.53 20.89 35.03
CA ASN A 77 -42.29 22.15 35.11
C ASN A 77 -41.64 23.22 36.01
N LEU A 78 -40.30 23.31 36.03
CA LEU A 78 -39.59 24.35 36.77
C LEU A 78 -39.65 25.70 36.02
N ASP A 79 -40.00 26.77 36.73
CA ASP A 79 -39.93 28.14 36.21
C ASP A 79 -38.53 28.74 36.38
N ILE A 80 -37.59 28.26 35.56
CA ILE A 80 -36.20 28.74 35.53
C ILE A 80 -35.82 29.18 34.13
N LYS A 81 -35.20 30.36 33.99
CA LYS A 81 -34.73 30.87 32.69
C LYS A 81 -33.36 30.33 32.30
N PHE A 82 -32.49 30.09 33.28
CA PHE A 82 -31.14 29.60 33.11
C PHE A 82 -30.78 28.64 34.26
N LEU A 83 -29.82 27.75 34.02
CA LEU A 83 -29.25 26.91 35.07
C LEU A 83 -28.27 27.76 35.92
N PRO A 84 -28.28 27.62 37.26
CA PRO A 84 -27.25 28.20 38.11
C PRO A 84 -25.84 27.72 37.72
N ASP A 85 -24.82 28.52 38.01
CA ASP A 85 -23.43 28.21 37.66
C ASP A 85 -22.95 26.92 38.32
N GLU A 86 -23.38 26.65 39.54
CA GLU A 86 -23.09 25.41 40.27
C GLU A 86 -23.65 24.19 39.53
N ILE A 87 -24.88 24.27 38.99
CA ILE A 87 -25.52 23.20 38.21
C ILE A 87 -24.89 23.07 36.82
N LEU A 88 -24.51 24.18 36.19
CA LEU A 88 -23.76 24.19 34.92
C LEU A 88 -22.38 23.54 35.10
N GLY A 89 -21.77 23.69 36.28
CA GLY A 89 -20.50 23.11 36.66
C GLY A 89 -20.49 21.59 36.55
N LEU A 90 -21.59 20.93 36.93
CA LEU A 90 -21.73 19.47 36.98
C LEU A 90 -21.51 18.76 35.65
N PHE A 91 -21.69 19.44 34.51
CA PHE A 91 -21.48 18.84 33.17
C PHE A 91 -20.06 19.03 32.61
N ASN A 92 -19.24 19.84 33.28
CA ASN A 92 -17.87 20.14 32.83
C ASN A 92 -16.91 19.01 33.22
N LYS A 93 -15.74 18.97 32.57
CA LYS A 93 -14.65 18.01 32.86
C LYS A 93 -15.11 16.55 33.05
N ARG A 94 -16.07 16.09 32.24
CA ARG A 94 -16.70 14.76 32.36
C ARG A 94 -15.76 13.55 32.20
N GLY A 95 -14.45 13.73 32.12
CA GLY A 95 -13.51 12.63 31.91
C GLY A 95 -13.62 11.93 30.54
N TYR A 96 -12.68 11.03 30.30
CA TYR A 96 -12.60 10.21 29.07
C TYR A 96 -13.36 8.89 29.23
N THR A 97 -13.76 8.25 28.12
CA THR A 97 -14.57 7.01 28.15
C THR A 97 -13.73 5.73 28.15
N TYR A 98 -12.41 5.82 28.13
CA TYR A 98 -11.55 4.63 28.15
C TYR A 98 -11.32 4.12 29.56
N ALA A 99 -11.40 2.80 29.73
CA ALA A 99 -11.05 2.11 30.97
C ALA A 99 -9.56 1.75 31.03
N SER A 100 -8.87 1.66 29.88
CA SER A 100 -7.49 1.18 29.75
C SER A 100 -6.55 2.25 29.22
N PHE A 101 -5.24 2.09 29.43
CA PHE A 101 -4.24 2.96 28.81
C PHE A 101 -4.38 2.99 27.27
N GLU A 102 -4.17 4.16 26.66
CA GLU A 102 -4.09 4.26 25.20
C GLU A 102 -2.76 3.67 24.69
N LEU A 103 -2.74 2.36 24.45
CA LEU A 103 -1.58 1.68 23.88
C LEU A 103 -1.66 1.62 22.35
N ASN A 104 -0.62 2.10 21.69
CA ASN A 104 -0.43 1.84 20.26
C ASN A 104 0.03 0.38 20.05
N ASP A 105 -0.08 -0.12 18.82
CA ASP A 105 0.24 -1.53 18.51
C ASP A 105 1.71 -1.87 18.87
N GLU A 106 2.64 -0.92 18.76
CA GLU A 106 4.04 -1.10 19.14
C GLU A 106 4.23 -1.29 20.66
N LYS A 107 3.47 -0.57 21.49
CA LYS A 107 3.48 -0.76 22.95
C LYS A 107 2.85 -2.10 23.32
N ARG A 108 1.80 -2.53 22.62
CA ARG A 108 1.15 -3.84 22.85
C ARG A 108 2.08 -5.00 22.55
N GLU A 109 2.72 -5.00 21.39
CA GLU A 109 3.69 -6.05 21.02
C GLU A 109 4.79 -6.20 22.08
N LYS A 110 5.25 -5.10 22.68
CA LYS A 110 6.27 -5.11 23.76
C LYS A 110 5.77 -5.64 25.10
N LEU A 111 4.45 -5.71 25.31
CA LEU A 111 3.81 -6.24 26.52
C LEU A 111 3.31 -7.68 26.34
N GLU A 112 3.43 -8.27 25.14
CA GLU A 112 3.06 -9.67 24.85
C GLU A 112 4.21 -10.67 25.05
N SER A 113 5.29 -10.26 25.74
CA SER A 113 6.44 -11.12 26.03
C SER A 113 6.13 -12.06 27.20
N ASP A 114 6.19 -13.38 26.96
CA ASP A 114 6.02 -14.41 28.00
C ASP A 114 7.09 -14.28 29.09
N GLU A 115 8.35 -14.01 28.72
CA GLU A 115 9.47 -13.78 29.65
C GLU A 115 9.24 -12.55 30.56
N LEU A 116 8.70 -11.47 29.98
CA LEU A 116 8.35 -10.27 30.75
C LEU A 116 7.23 -10.57 31.75
N ARG A 117 6.26 -11.40 31.35
CA ARG A 117 5.13 -11.79 32.19
C ARG A 117 5.61 -12.60 33.39
N GLU A 118 6.43 -13.62 33.17
CA GLU A 118 6.99 -14.46 34.25
C GLU A 118 7.73 -13.61 35.28
N ILE A 119 8.58 -12.69 34.83
CA ILE A 119 9.34 -11.78 35.70
C ILE A 119 8.44 -10.85 36.52
N LEU A 120 7.30 -10.43 35.98
CA LEU A 120 6.33 -9.63 36.72
C LEU A 120 5.51 -10.47 37.70
N GLU A 121 5.17 -11.71 37.32
CA GLU A 121 4.43 -12.64 38.18
C GLU A 121 5.24 -13.06 39.42
N GLU A 122 6.56 -13.26 39.25
CA GLU A 122 7.47 -13.53 40.37
C GLU A 122 7.48 -12.42 41.42
N GLN A 123 7.45 -11.16 40.97
CA GLN A 123 7.60 -10.01 41.87
C GLN A 123 6.26 -9.50 42.43
N PHE A 124 5.21 -9.47 41.60
CA PHE A 124 3.95 -8.78 41.91
C PHE A 124 2.77 -9.75 42.09
N GLY A 125 3.01 -11.06 42.02
CA GLY A 125 2.00 -12.09 42.15
C GLY A 125 1.29 -12.43 40.84
N GLN A 126 0.37 -13.39 40.91
CA GLN A 126 -0.23 -14.02 39.73
C GLN A 126 -1.01 -13.02 38.86
N ILE A 127 -0.56 -12.82 37.62
CA ILE A 127 -1.30 -12.06 36.61
C ILE A 127 -2.43 -12.97 36.10
N THR A 128 -3.57 -12.92 36.80
CA THR A 128 -4.72 -13.82 36.62
C THR A 128 -5.56 -13.58 35.36
N GLN A 129 -5.17 -12.63 34.50
CA GLN A 129 -5.90 -12.29 33.26
C GLN A 129 -5.05 -12.39 31.99
N ASP A 130 -5.74 -12.50 30.83
CA ASP A 130 -5.21 -12.80 29.48
C ASP A 130 -4.01 -11.96 28.96
N SER A 131 -3.56 -10.88 29.64
CA SER A 131 -2.42 -10.03 29.19
C SER A 131 -1.92 -9.03 30.26
N ILE A 132 -0.65 -8.59 30.18
CA ILE A 132 -0.06 -7.52 31.04
C ILE A 132 -0.84 -6.19 30.92
N GLU A 133 -1.38 -5.85 29.75
CA GLU A 133 -2.20 -4.64 29.55
C GLU A 133 -3.41 -4.59 30.50
N ARG A 134 -4.09 -5.72 30.70
CA ARG A 134 -5.24 -5.81 31.60
C ARG A 134 -4.82 -5.70 33.05
N PHE A 135 -3.76 -6.40 33.46
CA PHE A 135 -3.21 -6.30 34.81
C PHE A 135 -2.91 -4.85 35.21
N LEU A 136 -2.21 -4.11 34.34
CA LEU A 136 -1.91 -2.71 34.60
C LEU A 136 -3.19 -1.85 34.62
N THR A 137 -4.19 -2.19 33.81
CA THR A 137 -5.47 -1.47 33.74
C THR A 137 -6.27 -1.66 35.03
N ASP A 138 -6.29 -2.86 35.58
CA ASP A 138 -6.96 -3.19 36.83
C ASP A 138 -6.31 -2.42 37.99
N ILE A 139 -4.96 -2.44 38.07
CA ILE A 139 -4.21 -1.64 39.05
C ILE A 139 -4.51 -0.15 38.91
N ALA A 140 -4.51 0.37 37.68
CA ALA A 140 -4.79 1.79 37.43
C ALA A 140 -6.24 2.21 37.74
N SER A 141 -7.15 1.25 37.89
CA SER A 141 -8.55 1.53 38.23
C SER A 141 -8.74 1.85 39.73
N ASN A 142 -7.74 1.56 40.57
CA ASN A 142 -7.72 1.92 41.99
C ASN A 142 -6.50 2.81 42.29
N GLU A 143 -6.75 4.03 42.80
CA GLU A 143 -5.70 5.02 43.01
C GLU A 143 -4.65 4.59 44.06
N ASP A 144 -5.08 3.93 45.14
CA ASP A 144 -4.18 3.51 46.21
C ASP A 144 -3.33 2.31 45.77
N GLU A 145 -3.93 1.36 45.05
CA GLU A 145 -3.21 0.25 44.43
C GLU A 145 -2.22 0.74 43.36
N PHE A 146 -2.63 1.69 42.52
CA PHE A 146 -1.77 2.29 41.52
C PHE A 146 -0.56 3.00 42.14
N LYS A 147 -0.77 3.85 43.16
CA LYS A 147 0.32 4.56 43.83
C LYS A 147 1.32 3.59 44.44
N LYS A 148 0.83 2.55 45.11
CA LYS A 148 1.67 1.49 45.69
C LYS A 148 2.45 0.75 44.61
N PHE A 149 1.77 0.23 43.60
CA PHE A 149 2.39 -0.50 42.50
C PHE A 149 3.40 0.36 41.73
N PHE A 150 3.12 1.64 41.51
CA PHE A 150 4.01 2.54 40.76
C PHE A 150 5.34 2.76 41.48
N VAL A 151 5.31 2.90 42.81
CA VAL A 151 6.52 2.98 43.63
C VAL A 151 7.28 1.66 43.61
N ASP A 152 6.58 0.55 43.86
CA ASP A 152 7.18 -0.80 43.89
C ASP A 152 7.81 -1.17 42.53
N PHE A 153 7.13 -0.81 41.43
CA PHE A 153 7.60 -1.04 40.06
C PHE A 153 8.87 -0.23 39.74
N LYS A 154 8.97 1.03 40.18
CA LYS A 154 10.18 1.84 39.99
C LYS A 154 11.39 1.21 40.68
N ILE A 155 11.21 0.78 41.94
CA ILE A 155 12.26 0.09 42.71
C ILE A 155 12.68 -1.21 42.01
N PHE A 156 11.70 -2.02 41.63
CA PHE A 156 11.92 -3.28 40.92
C PHE A 156 12.70 -3.09 39.62
N LYS A 157 12.28 -2.12 38.79
CA LYS A 157 12.94 -1.82 37.52
C LYS A 157 14.38 -1.38 37.73
N GLU A 158 14.64 -0.57 38.75
CA GLU A 158 15.99 -0.10 39.06
C GLU A 158 16.90 -1.26 39.51
N GLN A 159 16.39 -2.20 40.31
CA GLN A 159 17.09 -3.44 40.65
C GLN A 159 17.39 -4.27 39.40
N LYS A 160 16.39 -4.49 38.56
CA LYS A 160 16.51 -5.23 37.29
C LYS A 160 17.42 -4.56 36.26
N SER A 161 17.57 -3.24 36.31
CA SER A 161 18.48 -2.51 35.41
C SER A 161 19.97 -2.84 35.63
N LYS A 162 20.33 -3.35 36.82
CA LYS A 162 21.67 -3.80 37.18
C LYS A 162 21.96 -5.24 36.71
N GLU A 163 20.94 -5.97 36.27
CA GLU A 163 21.05 -7.33 35.77
C GLU A 163 21.24 -7.37 34.23
N LYS A 164 21.84 -8.46 33.73
CA LYS A 164 22.01 -8.69 32.29
C LYS A 164 20.73 -9.27 31.67
N LEU A 165 19.75 -8.39 31.40
CA LEU A 165 18.45 -8.76 30.82
C LEU A 165 18.43 -8.75 29.29
N SER A 166 17.50 -9.53 28.70
CA SER A 166 17.21 -9.52 27.26
C SER A 166 16.70 -8.15 26.80
N LYS A 167 16.85 -7.87 25.49
CA LYS A 167 16.40 -6.60 24.91
C LYS A 167 14.88 -6.43 25.01
N ASP A 168 14.15 -7.53 24.96
CA ASP A 168 12.69 -7.54 24.98
C ASP A 168 12.17 -7.21 26.38
N ILE A 169 12.72 -7.82 27.44
CA ILE A 169 12.41 -7.47 28.84
C ILE A 169 12.72 -5.98 29.12
N LYS A 170 13.90 -5.49 28.69
CA LYS A 170 14.26 -4.07 28.86
C LYS A 170 13.28 -3.14 28.16
N SER A 171 12.82 -3.51 26.96
CA SER A 171 11.84 -2.73 26.20
C SER A 171 10.45 -2.77 26.83
N GLY A 172 10.05 -3.93 27.38
CA GLY A 172 8.81 -4.15 28.09
C GLY A 172 8.74 -3.33 29.37
N LEU A 173 9.75 -3.45 30.26
CA LEU A 173 9.83 -2.66 31.49
C LEU A 173 9.85 -1.14 31.24
N LYS A 174 10.52 -0.70 30.17
CA LYS A 174 10.46 0.70 29.75
C LYS A 174 9.05 1.11 29.30
N THR A 175 8.38 0.25 28.54
CA THR A 175 7.01 0.49 28.09
C THR A 175 6.05 0.59 29.26
N ILE A 176 6.17 -0.29 30.27
CA ILE A 176 5.37 -0.23 31.50
C ILE A 176 5.62 1.09 32.25
N GLU A 177 6.88 1.49 32.43
CA GLU A 177 7.20 2.77 33.07
C GLU A 177 6.59 3.96 32.31
N ASP A 178 6.70 4.00 30.97
CA ASP A 178 6.11 5.05 30.15
C ASP A 178 4.59 5.11 30.31
N ILE A 179 3.93 3.97 30.48
CA ILE A 179 2.48 3.86 30.71
C ILE A 179 2.09 4.41 32.07
N LEU A 180 2.79 3.97 33.13
CA LEU A 180 2.50 4.41 34.50
C LEU A 180 2.78 5.91 34.66
N ASN A 181 3.89 6.42 34.12
CA ASN A 181 4.21 7.84 34.12
C ASN A 181 3.17 8.69 33.37
N ASP A 182 2.67 8.22 32.22
CA ASP A 182 1.64 8.95 31.48
C ASP A 182 0.31 8.97 32.23
N HIS A 183 -0.04 7.87 32.91
CA HIS A 183 -1.22 7.80 33.75
C HIS A 183 -1.15 8.72 34.97
N ASP A 184 -0.04 8.67 35.72
CA ASP A 184 0.23 9.57 36.84
C ASP A 184 0.16 11.04 36.40
N LYS A 185 0.76 11.36 35.25
CA LYS A 185 0.67 12.69 34.65
C LYS A 185 -0.76 13.08 34.26
N GLN A 186 -1.54 12.16 33.71
CA GLN A 186 -2.95 12.40 33.35
C GLN A 186 -3.80 12.67 34.60
N GLN A 187 -3.62 11.90 35.67
CA GLN A 187 -4.27 12.12 36.97
C GLN A 187 -3.89 13.47 37.57
N ASN A 188 -2.58 13.80 37.62
CA ASN A 188 -2.09 15.09 38.11
C ASN A 188 -2.56 16.29 37.28
N GLN A 189 -2.96 16.06 36.02
CA GLN A 189 -3.54 17.08 35.14
C GLN A 189 -5.09 17.15 35.20
N GLY A 190 -5.72 16.32 36.03
CA GLY A 190 -7.18 16.23 36.15
C GLY A 190 -7.87 15.58 34.95
N ASN A 191 -7.14 14.78 34.16
CA ASN A 191 -7.72 13.95 33.11
C ASN A 191 -8.08 12.60 33.73
N LEU A 192 -9.35 12.44 34.12
CA LEU A 192 -9.81 11.24 34.83
C LEU A 192 -10.77 10.40 33.99
N PRO A 193 -10.93 9.10 34.29
CA PRO A 193 -11.94 8.26 33.67
C PRO A 193 -13.36 8.78 33.92
N ARG A 194 -14.28 8.47 33.00
CA ARG A 194 -15.71 8.81 33.10
C ARG A 194 -16.35 8.30 34.39
N ALA A 195 -15.94 7.12 34.86
CA ALA A 195 -16.43 6.54 36.12
C ALA A 195 -16.03 7.42 37.32
N LYS A 196 -14.77 7.88 37.37
CA LYS A 196 -14.29 8.77 38.42
C LYS A 196 -15.03 10.11 38.44
N TYR A 197 -15.34 10.66 37.27
CA TYR A 197 -16.21 11.83 37.16
C TYR A 197 -17.59 11.60 37.80
N PHE A 198 -18.17 10.40 37.72
CA PHE A 198 -19.45 10.12 38.38
C PHE A 198 -19.33 10.06 39.91
N GLU A 199 -18.21 9.53 40.42
CA GLU A 199 -17.92 9.58 41.87
C GLU A 199 -17.79 11.03 42.36
N GLU A 200 -16.99 11.84 41.66
CA GLU A 200 -16.78 13.26 41.97
C GLU A 200 -18.08 14.06 41.82
N LEU A 201 -18.90 13.76 40.81
CA LEU A 201 -20.22 14.35 40.62
C LEU A 201 -21.11 14.08 41.85
N ASN A 202 -21.13 12.84 42.33
CA ASN A 202 -21.94 12.46 43.47
C ASN A 202 -21.43 13.11 44.76
N GLN A 203 -20.12 13.19 44.94
CA GLN A 203 -19.49 13.88 46.08
C GLN A 203 -19.77 15.38 46.06
N GLU A 204 -19.63 16.05 44.92
CA GLU A 204 -19.92 17.48 44.77
C GLU A 204 -21.39 17.78 45.09
N ILE A 205 -22.33 16.96 44.60
CA ILE A 205 -23.75 17.09 44.95
C ILE A 205 -24.00 16.84 46.45
N ALA A 206 -23.25 15.93 47.07
CA ALA A 206 -23.37 15.61 48.50
C ALA A 206 -22.75 16.66 49.44
N GLN A 207 -21.76 17.42 48.97
CA GLN A 207 -21.02 18.37 49.81
C GLN A 207 -21.40 19.83 49.53
N ASN A 208 -21.85 20.14 48.31
CA ASN A 208 -22.17 21.52 47.93
C ASN A 208 -23.61 21.88 48.30
N ARG A 209 -23.75 22.65 49.38
CA ARG A 209 -25.04 23.09 49.93
C ARG A 209 -25.94 23.79 48.91
N LYS A 210 -25.39 24.63 48.01
CA LYS A 210 -26.19 25.35 47.00
C LYS A 210 -26.84 24.40 46.00
N ILE A 211 -26.14 23.33 45.62
CA ILE A 211 -26.68 22.32 44.71
C ILE A 211 -27.81 21.54 45.38
N GLN A 212 -27.64 21.18 46.66
CA GLN A 212 -28.67 20.50 47.44
C GLN A 212 -29.91 21.38 47.64
N GLU A 213 -29.72 22.63 48.06
CA GLU A 213 -30.81 23.59 48.23
C GLU A 213 -31.57 23.78 46.92
N PHE A 214 -30.86 23.85 45.77
CA PHE A 214 -31.50 23.91 44.46
C PHE A 214 -32.39 22.68 44.22
N PHE A 215 -31.88 21.45 44.34
CA PHE A 215 -32.70 20.26 44.10
C PHE A 215 -33.86 20.10 45.10
N GLN A 216 -33.62 20.39 46.38
CA GLN A 216 -34.64 20.31 47.44
C GLN A 216 -35.75 21.34 47.23
N SER A 217 -35.40 22.59 46.87
CA SER A 217 -36.38 23.66 46.64
C SER A 217 -37.39 23.35 45.53
N TYR A 218 -37.01 22.48 44.59
CA TYR A 218 -37.86 22.02 43.49
C TYR A 218 -38.38 20.58 43.66
N ASN A 219 -38.25 19.98 44.84
CA ASN A 219 -38.68 18.60 45.14
C ASN A 219 -38.07 17.55 44.20
N LEU A 220 -36.84 17.77 43.72
CA LEU A 220 -36.14 16.84 42.84
C LEU A 220 -35.36 15.81 43.67
N GLN A 221 -35.57 14.53 43.40
CA GLN A 221 -34.81 13.47 44.05
C GLN A 221 -33.35 13.51 43.61
N ILE A 222 -32.45 13.62 44.59
CA ILE A 222 -31.00 13.77 44.36
C ILE A 222 -30.45 12.61 43.54
N GLU A 223 -30.78 11.36 43.89
CA GLU A 223 -30.31 10.17 43.17
C GLU A 223 -30.76 10.17 41.70
N TYR A 224 -32.01 10.58 41.43
CA TYR A 224 -32.52 10.69 40.06
C TYR A 224 -31.79 11.76 39.26
N MET A 225 -31.44 12.89 39.90
CA MET A 225 -30.67 13.95 39.25
C MET A 225 -29.21 13.55 39.01
N GLN A 226 -28.59 12.84 39.95
CA GLN A 226 -27.26 12.24 39.78
C GLN A 226 -27.22 11.32 38.55
N ASN A 227 -28.17 10.39 38.47
CA ASN A 227 -28.29 9.46 37.33
C ASN A 227 -28.59 10.20 36.03
N LEU A 228 -29.54 11.15 36.04
CA LEU A 228 -29.91 11.92 34.86
C LEU A 228 -28.72 12.72 34.31
N ILE A 229 -28.02 13.46 35.18
CA ILE A 229 -26.83 14.23 34.79
C ILE A 229 -25.75 13.29 34.26
N GLY A 230 -25.47 12.19 34.94
CA GLY A 230 -24.47 11.20 34.53
C GLY A 230 -24.78 10.59 33.15
N ASN A 231 -26.02 10.13 32.93
CA ASN A 231 -26.45 9.55 31.66
C ASN A 231 -26.44 10.56 30.51
N LEU A 232 -26.92 11.79 30.72
CA LEU A 232 -26.80 12.88 29.75
C LEU A 232 -25.33 13.21 29.46
N SER A 233 -24.48 13.16 30.50
CA SER A 233 -23.04 13.31 30.40
C SER A 233 -22.37 12.22 29.55
N ASN A 234 -23.02 11.10 29.24
CA ASN A 234 -22.49 10.09 28.31
C ASN A 234 -22.80 10.35 26.83
N TYR A 235 -23.80 11.16 26.49
CA TYR A 235 -24.07 11.48 25.09
C TYR A 235 -22.88 12.15 24.39
N GLN A 236 -22.58 11.66 23.19
CA GLN A 236 -21.62 12.33 22.31
C GLN A 236 -22.33 13.44 21.53
N LEU A 237 -21.55 14.23 20.78
CA LEU A 237 -22.13 15.31 19.98
C LEU A 237 -23.11 14.80 18.91
N LYS A 238 -22.92 13.56 18.43
CA LYS A 238 -23.74 12.99 17.34
C LYS A 238 -25.19 12.78 17.80
N GLU A 239 -25.40 12.35 19.05
CA GLU A 239 -26.73 12.19 19.66
C GLU A 239 -27.42 13.53 19.84
N LEU A 240 -26.75 14.48 20.50
CA LEU A 240 -27.30 15.80 20.80
C LEU A 240 -27.68 16.54 19.50
N ARG A 241 -26.85 16.42 18.45
CA ARG A 241 -27.21 16.95 17.13
C ARG A 241 -28.44 16.28 16.54
N ARG A 242 -28.64 14.97 16.69
CA ARG A 242 -29.86 14.30 16.19
C ARG A 242 -31.13 14.78 16.91
N TYR A 243 -31.01 15.21 18.16
CA TYR A 243 -32.12 15.82 18.90
C TYR A 243 -32.38 17.27 18.43
N PHE A 244 -31.36 18.13 18.45
CA PHE A 244 -31.52 19.56 18.19
C PHE A 244 -31.50 19.97 16.71
N ASN A 245 -31.13 19.09 15.78
CA ASN A 245 -31.12 19.39 14.34
C ASN A 245 -32.53 19.29 13.74
N ASP A 246 -33.44 20.12 14.25
CA ASP A 246 -34.81 20.28 13.81
C ASP A 246 -35.04 21.77 13.49
N LYS A 247 -35.58 22.07 12.31
CA LYS A 247 -35.86 23.46 11.88
C LYS A 247 -36.81 24.18 12.84
N ASN A 248 -37.70 23.45 13.51
CA ASN A 248 -38.63 24.00 14.49
C ASN A 248 -37.91 24.49 15.76
N MET A 249 -36.70 23.98 16.04
CA MET A 249 -35.88 24.40 17.17
C MET A 249 -34.94 25.57 16.84
N ALA A 250 -35.09 26.20 15.67
CA ALA A 250 -34.22 27.30 15.25
C ALA A 250 -34.40 28.57 16.10
N LYS A 251 -35.63 28.85 16.54
CA LYS A 251 -35.97 30.03 17.37
C LYS A 251 -35.91 29.72 18.87
N CYS A 252 -36.39 28.54 19.28
CA CYS A 252 -36.43 28.11 20.67
C CYS A 252 -36.32 26.58 20.79
N ASP A 253 -35.78 26.09 21.90
CA ASP A 253 -35.72 24.65 22.17
C ASP A 253 -37.11 24.07 22.46
N ILE A 254 -37.38 22.87 21.92
CA ILE A 254 -38.68 22.19 22.05
C ILE A 254 -38.47 20.83 22.72
N TRP A 255 -39.24 20.54 23.76
CA TRP A 255 -39.21 19.24 24.44
C TRP A 255 -39.95 18.18 23.62
N LYS A 256 -39.23 17.12 23.23
CA LYS A 256 -39.73 16.01 22.41
C LYS A 256 -39.26 14.68 23.00
N PRO A 257 -39.92 14.15 24.03
CA PRO A 257 -39.46 12.95 24.76
C PRO A 257 -39.32 11.72 23.86
N GLU A 258 -40.26 11.50 22.92
CA GLU A 258 -40.17 10.40 21.97
C GLU A 258 -38.96 10.50 21.02
N GLN A 259 -38.60 11.72 20.62
CA GLN A 259 -37.42 11.95 19.79
C GLN A 259 -36.15 11.65 20.59
N LEU A 260 -36.09 12.09 21.86
CA LEU A 260 -34.96 11.77 22.73
C LEU A 260 -34.84 10.26 22.94
N HIS A 261 -35.96 9.55 23.16
CA HIS A 261 -36.01 8.10 23.25
C HIS A 261 -35.41 7.43 22.00
N LYS A 262 -35.88 7.81 20.80
CA LYS A 262 -35.34 7.31 19.52
C LYS A 262 -33.85 7.59 19.35
N VAL A 263 -33.37 8.74 19.81
CA VAL A 263 -31.93 9.10 19.77
C VAL A 263 -31.13 8.21 20.71
N THR A 264 -31.59 7.99 21.95
CA THR A 264 -30.95 7.13 22.95
C THR A 264 -30.93 5.67 22.52
N TRP A 265 -32.03 5.18 21.95
CA TRP A 265 -32.08 3.85 21.35
C TRP A 265 -30.99 3.67 20.30
N ARG A 266 -30.92 4.60 19.33
CA ARG A 266 -29.90 4.57 18.27
C ARG A 266 -28.48 4.71 18.82
N PHE A 267 -28.29 5.46 19.89
CA PHE A 267 -26.99 5.61 20.55
C PHE A 267 -26.49 4.25 21.05
N VAL A 268 -27.26 3.59 21.90
CA VAL A 268 -26.90 2.28 22.48
C VAL A 268 -26.79 1.20 21.40
N GLN A 269 -27.73 1.15 20.45
CA GLN A 269 -27.71 0.19 19.36
C GLN A 269 -26.45 0.33 18.48
N SER A 270 -25.91 1.54 18.35
CA SER A 270 -24.73 1.82 17.52
C SER A 270 -23.39 1.48 18.17
N TRP A 271 -23.38 1.00 19.41
CA TRP A 271 -22.14 0.57 20.06
C TRP A 271 -21.49 -0.59 19.30
N HIS A 272 -20.17 -0.53 19.18
CA HIS A 272 -19.34 -1.59 18.61
C HIS A 272 -18.54 -2.27 19.74
N PRO A 273 -19.19 -3.09 20.59
CA PRO A 273 -18.55 -3.69 21.75
C PRO A 273 -17.45 -4.68 21.35
N LYS A 274 -16.28 -4.56 21.98
CA LYS A 274 -15.11 -5.41 21.68
C LYS A 274 -14.90 -6.53 22.70
N ASN A 275 -15.39 -6.36 23.92
CA ASN A 275 -15.37 -7.34 25.00
C ASN A 275 -16.79 -7.86 25.30
N ASN A 276 -16.92 -8.86 26.18
CA ASN A 276 -18.21 -9.44 26.53
C ASN A 276 -19.03 -8.55 27.48
N GLU A 277 -18.36 -7.77 28.32
CA GLU A 277 -19.01 -6.82 29.24
C GLU A 277 -19.79 -5.73 28.48
N ASP A 278 -19.17 -5.06 27.51
CA ASP A 278 -19.83 -4.02 26.71
C ASP A 278 -21.03 -4.60 25.93
N LYS A 279 -20.95 -5.87 25.49
CA LYS A 279 -22.09 -6.57 24.84
C LYS A 279 -23.24 -6.78 25.82
N ALA A 280 -22.95 -7.20 27.05
CA ALA A 280 -23.95 -7.38 28.08
C ALA A 280 -24.62 -6.04 28.43
N ARG A 281 -23.83 -4.98 28.68
CA ARG A 281 -24.35 -3.63 28.96
C ARG A 281 -25.22 -3.10 27.81
N GLN A 282 -24.82 -3.34 26.55
CA GLN A 282 -25.62 -2.96 25.39
C GLN A 282 -26.99 -3.66 25.39
N LYS A 283 -27.01 -4.98 25.60
CA LYS A 283 -28.24 -5.79 25.61
C LYS A 283 -29.18 -5.34 26.74
N GLU A 284 -28.64 -5.11 27.92
CA GLU A 284 -29.40 -4.67 29.10
C GLU A 284 -30.03 -3.30 28.88
N ASN A 285 -29.26 -2.31 28.43
CA ASN A 285 -29.78 -0.97 28.12
C ASN A 285 -30.87 -1.00 27.05
N LEU A 286 -30.69 -1.80 25.98
CA LEU A 286 -31.73 -1.94 24.94
C LEU A 286 -32.99 -2.61 25.49
N THR A 287 -32.87 -3.51 26.46
CA THR A 287 -34.01 -4.15 27.11
C THR A 287 -34.74 -3.14 27.98
N SER A 288 -34.01 -2.37 28.79
CA SER A 288 -34.56 -1.31 29.64
C SER A 288 -35.27 -0.21 28.82
N LEU A 289 -34.67 0.21 27.69
CA LEU A 289 -35.28 1.20 26.80
C LEU A 289 -36.56 0.71 26.10
N LYS A 290 -36.81 -0.61 26.01
CA LYS A 290 -38.09 -1.12 25.49
C LYS A 290 -39.23 -0.95 26.48
N SER A 291 -38.94 -1.09 27.78
CA SER A 291 -39.95 -1.11 28.83
C SER A 291 -40.14 0.25 29.52
N LYS A 292 -39.11 1.10 29.53
CA LYS A 292 -39.13 2.40 30.22
C LYS A 292 -39.34 3.56 29.26
N ASN A 293 -40.02 4.61 29.73
CA ASN A 293 -39.98 5.89 29.04
C ASN A 293 -38.58 6.54 29.20
N ILE A 294 -38.30 7.59 28.42
CA ILE A 294 -36.93 8.14 28.37
C ILE A 294 -36.47 8.78 29.68
N ILE A 295 -37.36 9.44 30.43
CA ILE A 295 -36.95 10.06 31.70
C ILE A 295 -36.70 8.99 32.74
N GLU A 296 -37.63 8.04 32.87
CA GLU A 296 -37.49 6.89 33.78
C GLU A 296 -36.20 6.11 33.51
N PHE A 297 -35.87 5.86 32.24
CA PHE A 297 -34.58 5.25 31.88
C PHE A 297 -33.40 6.08 32.37
N LEU A 298 -33.37 7.38 32.08
CA LEU A 298 -32.23 8.25 32.41
C LEU A 298 -32.08 8.51 33.92
N THR A 299 -33.14 8.45 34.71
CA THR A 299 -33.08 8.69 36.17
C THR A 299 -32.85 7.42 36.98
N THR A 300 -33.13 6.24 36.44
CA THR A 300 -32.99 4.96 37.17
C THR A 300 -31.85 4.08 36.69
N THR A 301 -31.28 4.34 35.52
CA THR A 301 -30.10 3.60 35.03
C THR A 301 -28.82 4.16 35.63
N ASN A 302 -27.98 3.30 36.22
CA ASN A 302 -26.64 3.70 36.67
C ASN A 302 -25.82 4.25 35.47
N PRO A 303 -25.27 5.47 35.56
CA PRO A 303 -24.50 6.10 34.48
C PRO A 303 -23.30 5.30 33.96
N ILE A 304 -22.72 4.41 34.78
CA ILE A 304 -21.65 3.50 34.35
C ILE A 304 -22.14 2.60 33.21
N MET A 305 -23.42 2.18 33.26
CA MET A 305 -24.02 1.29 32.27
C MET A 305 -24.14 1.94 30.90
N THR A 306 -24.18 3.27 30.82
CA THR A 306 -24.35 4.01 29.56
C THR A 306 -23.06 4.62 29.02
N ILE A 307 -21.89 4.32 29.62
CA ILE A 307 -20.58 4.73 29.08
C ILE A 307 -20.39 4.06 27.71
N PRO A 308 -20.26 4.83 26.62
CA PRO A 308 -20.10 4.24 25.30
C PRO A 308 -18.71 3.60 25.14
N PRO A 309 -18.61 2.44 24.46
CA PRO A 309 -17.33 1.88 24.08
C PRO A 309 -16.63 2.74 23.02
N TYR A 310 -15.37 2.41 22.72
CA TYR A 310 -14.61 3.10 21.68
C TYR A 310 -15.34 3.12 20.33
N ASP A 311 -15.43 4.29 19.70
CA ASP A 311 -15.95 4.43 18.35
C ASP A 311 -15.04 3.67 17.36
N ASP A 312 -15.61 2.69 16.65
CA ASP A 312 -14.92 1.95 15.59
C ASP A 312 -15.46 2.33 14.21
N MET A 313 -14.92 3.39 13.62
CA MET A 313 -15.29 3.85 12.26
C MET A 313 -14.59 3.04 11.16
N ASN A 314 -14.52 1.71 11.29
CA ASN A 314 -13.76 0.83 10.40
C ASN A 314 -14.27 0.78 8.94
N ASN A 315 -15.50 1.24 8.65
CA ASN A 315 -16.08 1.25 7.30
C ASN A 315 -16.20 2.66 6.68
N ARG A 316 -15.61 3.69 7.30
CA ARG A 316 -15.73 5.06 6.79
C ARG A 316 -14.77 5.31 5.63
N GLY A 317 -15.31 5.60 4.45
CA GLY A 317 -14.50 5.91 3.27
C GLY A 317 -13.67 4.72 2.80
N ALA A 318 -14.20 3.51 2.93
CA ALA A 318 -13.55 2.28 2.49
C ALA A 318 -13.13 2.39 1.02
N VAL A 319 -11.88 2.02 0.73
CA VAL A 319 -11.33 2.03 -0.62
C VAL A 319 -12.12 1.05 -1.47
N LYS A 320 -12.64 1.52 -2.61
CA LYS A 320 -13.39 0.70 -3.55
C LYS A 320 -12.45 -0.13 -4.41
N CYS A 321 -12.92 -1.29 -4.88
CA CYS A 321 -12.21 -2.12 -5.85
C CYS A 321 -11.95 -1.34 -7.15
N GLN A 322 -10.67 -1.16 -7.51
CA GLN A 322 -10.22 -0.42 -8.70
C GLN A 322 -10.00 -1.31 -9.94
N THR A 323 -10.37 -2.58 -9.86
CA THR A 323 -10.27 -3.51 -10.99
C THR A 323 -11.11 -2.99 -12.16
N LEU A 324 -10.51 -2.99 -13.34
CA LEU A 324 -11.15 -2.66 -14.60
C LEU A 324 -11.84 -3.90 -15.17
N ARG A 325 -13.07 -3.71 -15.66
CA ARG A 325 -13.91 -4.73 -16.29
C ARG A 325 -14.41 -4.19 -17.61
N LEU A 326 -14.68 -5.06 -18.58
CA LEU A 326 -15.22 -4.64 -19.87
C LEU A 326 -16.51 -3.83 -19.69
N ASN A 327 -16.64 -2.76 -20.45
CA ASN A 327 -17.85 -1.95 -20.48
C ASN A 327 -18.82 -2.51 -21.53
N GLU A 328 -19.91 -3.11 -21.06
CA GLU A 328 -20.94 -3.72 -21.93
C GLU A 328 -21.52 -2.73 -22.94
N ASN A 329 -21.71 -1.45 -22.57
CA ASN A 329 -22.19 -0.43 -23.51
C ASN A 329 -21.19 -0.17 -24.64
N TYR A 330 -19.89 -0.23 -24.35
CA TYR A 330 -18.84 -0.10 -25.35
C TYR A 330 -18.80 -1.35 -26.25
N LEU A 331 -18.97 -2.54 -25.66
CA LEU A 331 -19.06 -3.80 -26.40
C LEU A 331 -20.25 -3.80 -27.37
N ASP A 332 -21.43 -3.37 -26.92
CA ASP A 332 -22.65 -3.35 -27.76
C ASP A 332 -22.49 -2.44 -29.00
N ILE A 333 -21.64 -1.39 -28.93
CA ILE A 333 -21.35 -0.48 -30.05
C ILE A 333 -20.21 -1.01 -30.93
N HIS A 334 -19.11 -1.44 -30.33
CA HIS A 334 -17.85 -1.70 -31.03
C HIS A 334 -17.59 -3.19 -31.34
N LEU A 335 -18.36 -4.09 -30.74
CA LEU A 335 -18.38 -5.53 -31.02
C LEU A 335 -19.81 -6.08 -30.82
N PRO A 336 -20.83 -5.70 -31.61
CA PRO A 336 -22.24 -5.97 -31.31
C PRO A 336 -22.59 -7.45 -31.02
N ASN A 337 -21.91 -8.40 -31.68
CA ASN A 337 -22.10 -9.85 -31.51
C ASN A 337 -21.25 -10.47 -30.40
N TRP A 338 -20.67 -9.66 -29.50
CA TRP A 338 -19.68 -10.09 -28.51
C TRP A 338 -20.14 -11.26 -27.61
N ARG A 339 -21.44 -11.37 -27.30
CA ARG A 339 -21.99 -12.49 -26.51
C ARG A 339 -21.87 -13.82 -27.26
N ASN A 340 -22.31 -13.85 -28.52
CA ASN A 340 -22.20 -15.03 -29.38
C ASN A 340 -20.74 -15.40 -29.62
N ILE A 341 -19.89 -14.40 -29.86
CA ILE A 341 -18.44 -14.59 -30.00
C ILE A 341 -17.85 -15.23 -28.75
N ALA A 342 -18.18 -14.73 -27.56
CA ALA A 342 -17.69 -15.28 -26.30
C ALA A 342 -18.08 -16.74 -26.12
N HIS A 343 -19.33 -17.12 -26.42
CA HIS A 343 -19.78 -18.51 -26.30
C HIS A 343 -19.15 -19.44 -27.33
N LYS A 344 -19.00 -18.99 -28.59
CA LYS A 344 -18.41 -19.81 -29.65
C LYS A 344 -16.91 -20.09 -29.43
N LEU A 345 -16.19 -19.14 -28.81
CA LEU A 345 -14.77 -19.28 -28.54
C LEU A 345 -14.46 -19.85 -27.15
N ALA A 346 -15.41 -19.86 -26.22
CA ALA A 346 -15.13 -20.31 -24.86
C ALA A 346 -14.88 -21.82 -24.80
N ASN A 347 -13.83 -22.21 -24.08
CA ASN A 347 -13.64 -23.60 -23.68
C ASN A 347 -14.28 -23.89 -22.30
N GLN A 348 -14.42 -25.17 -21.95
CA GLN A 348 -15.05 -25.59 -20.69
C GLN A 348 -14.36 -25.00 -19.47
N ASN A 349 -13.03 -24.95 -19.43
CA ASN A 349 -12.27 -24.36 -18.32
C ASN A 349 -12.61 -22.88 -18.11
N GLN A 350 -12.81 -22.11 -19.19
CA GLN A 350 -13.18 -20.69 -19.13
C GLN A 350 -14.59 -20.45 -18.56
N THR A 351 -15.44 -21.46 -18.47
CA THR A 351 -16.77 -21.35 -17.83
C THR A 351 -16.76 -21.63 -16.32
N VAL A 352 -15.65 -22.12 -15.77
CA VAL A 352 -15.56 -22.53 -14.36
C VAL A 352 -15.72 -21.33 -13.41
N ASN A 353 -16.64 -21.46 -12.45
CA ASN A 353 -16.96 -20.43 -11.44
C ASN A 353 -17.34 -19.04 -12.03
N LEU A 354 -17.87 -18.99 -13.25
CA LEU A 354 -18.14 -17.74 -13.97
C LEU A 354 -19.10 -16.81 -13.19
N THR A 355 -20.21 -17.35 -12.66
CA THR A 355 -21.17 -16.60 -11.83
C THR A 355 -20.52 -15.99 -10.58
N LYS A 356 -19.62 -16.73 -9.91
CA LYS A 356 -18.93 -16.24 -8.69
C LYS A 356 -17.87 -15.18 -9.01
N SER A 357 -17.36 -15.20 -10.24
CA SER A 357 -16.34 -14.29 -10.76
C SER A 357 -16.92 -13.01 -11.38
N THR A 358 -18.21 -13.04 -11.71
CA THR A 358 -18.95 -11.93 -12.33
C THR A 358 -19.48 -10.97 -11.27
N VAL A 359 -19.12 -9.69 -11.43
CA VAL A 359 -19.50 -8.63 -10.49
C VAL A 359 -21.01 -8.43 -10.53
N LYS A 360 -21.64 -8.14 -9.38
CA LYS A 360 -23.09 -7.86 -9.34
C LYS A 360 -23.46 -6.73 -10.31
N GLY A 361 -24.41 -7.00 -11.20
CA GLY A 361 -24.86 -6.06 -12.24
C GLY A 361 -24.05 -6.07 -13.53
N TYR A 362 -23.23 -7.11 -13.77
CA TYR A 362 -22.49 -7.32 -15.02
C TYR A 362 -22.97 -8.63 -15.68
N SER A 363 -22.89 -8.71 -17.00
CA SER A 363 -23.14 -9.96 -17.73
C SER A 363 -22.01 -10.99 -17.50
N GLU A 364 -22.37 -12.27 -17.34
CA GLU A 364 -21.40 -13.38 -17.29
C GLU A 364 -20.61 -13.50 -18.58
N ASP A 365 -21.26 -13.27 -19.73
CA ASP A 365 -20.64 -13.27 -21.05
C ASP A 365 -19.49 -12.26 -21.10
N SER A 366 -19.64 -11.12 -20.41
CA SER A 366 -18.60 -10.07 -20.42
C SER A 366 -17.37 -10.53 -19.65
N THR A 367 -17.56 -11.29 -18.57
CA THR A 367 -16.48 -11.94 -17.84
C THR A 367 -15.83 -13.02 -18.70
N LEU A 368 -16.63 -13.79 -19.44
CA LEU A 368 -16.16 -14.86 -20.32
C LEU A 368 -15.30 -14.32 -21.45
N LEU A 369 -15.77 -13.29 -22.17
CA LEU A 369 -14.99 -12.59 -23.20
C LEU A 369 -13.69 -12.03 -22.64
N HIS A 370 -13.72 -11.47 -21.44
CA HIS A 370 -12.53 -10.94 -20.79
C HIS A 370 -11.52 -12.04 -20.39
N ARG A 371 -11.97 -13.27 -20.11
CA ARG A 371 -11.08 -14.43 -19.93
C ARG A 371 -10.45 -14.82 -21.27
N ILE A 372 -11.24 -14.88 -22.34
CA ILE A 372 -10.75 -15.20 -23.69
C ILE A 372 -9.64 -14.22 -24.11
N LEU A 373 -9.90 -12.91 -24.02
CA LEU A 373 -8.93 -11.86 -24.35
C LEU A 373 -7.65 -11.90 -23.49
N ASP A 374 -7.73 -12.32 -22.24
CA ASP A 374 -6.60 -12.34 -21.31
C ASP A 374 -5.93 -13.71 -21.17
N THR A 375 -6.37 -14.71 -21.93
CA THR A 375 -5.82 -16.06 -21.91
C THR A 375 -4.30 -15.99 -22.14
N SER A 376 -3.54 -16.78 -21.37
CA SER A 376 -2.08 -16.78 -21.49
C SER A 376 -1.67 -17.21 -22.90
N SER A 377 -0.70 -16.51 -23.50
CA SER A 377 -0.33 -16.71 -24.91
C SER A 377 0.14 -18.13 -25.24
N SER A 378 0.68 -18.85 -24.25
CA SER A 378 1.13 -20.24 -24.40
C SER A 378 -0.02 -21.24 -24.54
N ILE A 379 -1.24 -20.87 -24.14
CA ILE A 379 -2.42 -21.74 -24.13
C ILE A 379 -3.62 -21.08 -24.84
N ASP A 380 -3.39 -20.00 -25.58
CA ASP A 380 -4.41 -19.30 -26.38
C ASP A 380 -4.55 -20.00 -27.74
N PRO A 381 -5.60 -20.80 -27.98
CA PRO A 381 -5.76 -21.53 -29.24
C PRO A 381 -6.01 -20.60 -30.44
N TYR A 382 -6.44 -19.36 -30.19
CA TYR A 382 -6.86 -18.41 -31.21
C TYR A 382 -5.78 -17.38 -31.55
N GLN A 383 -4.71 -17.32 -30.75
CA GLN A 383 -3.60 -16.38 -30.90
C GLN A 383 -4.09 -14.94 -31.07
N LEU A 384 -5.03 -14.48 -30.24
CA LEU A 384 -5.71 -13.17 -30.39
C LEU A 384 -4.73 -11.99 -30.37
N ARG A 385 -3.57 -12.16 -29.73
CA ARG A 385 -2.48 -11.17 -29.67
C ARG A 385 -1.67 -11.06 -30.96
N SER A 386 -1.71 -12.06 -31.83
CA SER A 386 -0.96 -12.08 -33.10
C SER A 386 -1.50 -11.10 -34.13
N GLY A 387 -2.75 -10.66 -33.97
CA GLY A 387 -3.46 -9.86 -34.95
C GLY A 387 -3.87 -10.65 -36.21
N LYS A 388 -3.79 -11.99 -36.21
CA LYS A 388 -4.32 -12.86 -37.26
C LYS A 388 -5.71 -13.38 -36.91
N ILE A 389 -6.46 -13.85 -37.90
CA ILE A 389 -7.81 -14.41 -37.72
C ILE A 389 -7.89 -15.92 -37.98
N ASP A 390 -6.83 -16.53 -38.49
CA ASP A 390 -6.81 -17.92 -38.97
C ASP A 390 -7.29 -18.92 -37.91
N GLY A 391 -6.99 -18.66 -36.63
CA GLY A 391 -7.38 -19.55 -35.53
C GLY A 391 -8.88 -19.58 -35.22
N TYR A 392 -9.68 -18.63 -35.70
CA TYR A 392 -11.09 -18.50 -35.30
C TYR A 392 -12.05 -18.04 -36.42
N ILE A 393 -11.54 -17.84 -37.65
CA ILE A 393 -12.37 -17.41 -38.78
C ILE A 393 -13.45 -18.43 -39.14
N ASP A 394 -13.14 -19.73 -39.09
CA ASP A 394 -14.10 -20.80 -39.42
C ASP A 394 -15.18 -20.96 -38.34
N ILE A 395 -14.87 -20.58 -37.10
CA ILE A 395 -15.79 -20.68 -35.96
C ILE A 395 -16.77 -19.50 -35.97
N LEU A 396 -16.27 -18.29 -36.19
CA LEU A 396 -17.04 -17.06 -36.10
C LEU A 396 -17.65 -16.60 -37.43
N GLY A 397 -17.05 -17.02 -38.56
CA GLY A 397 -17.27 -16.42 -39.86
C GLY A 397 -16.47 -15.11 -40.03
N LYS A 398 -16.23 -14.74 -41.29
CA LYS A 398 -15.32 -13.63 -41.66
C LYS A 398 -15.68 -12.28 -41.02
N SER A 399 -16.96 -11.94 -40.93
CA SER A 399 -17.42 -10.65 -40.38
C SER A 399 -17.09 -10.51 -38.89
N ASP A 400 -17.51 -11.47 -38.07
CA ASP A 400 -17.28 -11.46 -36.62
C ASP A 400 -15.79 -11.62 -36.29
N ALA A 401 -15.06 -12.42 -37.08
CA ALA A 401 -13.61 -12.56 -36.91
C ALA A 401 -12.86 -11.25 -37.14
N LEU A 402 -13.18 -10.50 -38.21
CA LEU A 402 -12.58 -9.19 -38.47
C LEU A 402 -12.96 -8.15 -37.40
N ALA A 403 -14.20 -8.19 -36.91
CA ALA A 403 -14.64 -7.32 -35.81
C ALA A 403 -13.87 -7.62 -34.51
N LEU A 404 -13.72 -8.91 -34.15
CA LEU A 404 -12.96 -9.34 -32.98
C LEU A 404 -11.47 -8.99 -33.11
N GLN A 405 -10.86 -9.16 -34.29
CA GLN A 405 -9.47 -8.79 -34.55
C GLN A 405 -9.24 -7.31 -34.27
N LYS A 406 -10.10 -6.43 -34.82
CA LYS A 406 -10.04 -4.99 -34.60
C LYS A 406 -10.23 -4.63 -33.13
N PHE A 407 -11.23 -5.24 -32.47
CA PHE A 407 -11.48 -5.03 -31.05
C PHE A 407 -10.28 -5.45 -30.18
N SER A 408 -9.74 -6.64 -30.43
CA SER A 408 -8.62 -7.22 -29.67
C SER A 408 -7.36 -6.37 -29.80
N LYS A 409 -7.07 -5.86 -31.00
CA LYS A 409 -5.96 -4.92 -31.22
C LYS A 409 -6.11 -3.67 -30.34
N ASN A 410 -7.28 -3.02 -30.40
CA ASN A 410 -7.56 -1.83 -29.60
C ASN A 410 -7.51 -2.13 -28.09
N TYR A 411 -7.99 -3.29 -27.67
CA TYR A 411 -7.95 -3.75 -26.29
C TYR A 411 -6.52 -3.87 -25.75
N TYR A 412 -5.63 -4.54 -26.50
CA TYR A 412 -4.25 -4.71 -26.06
C TYR A 412 -3.46 -3.40 -26.12
N GLU A 413 -3.71 -2.54 -27.11
CA GLU A 413 -3.13 -1.19 -27.19
C GLU A 413 -3.55 -0.34 -26.00
N LEU A 414 -4.84 -0.36 -25.62
CA LEU A 414 -5.35 0.35 -24.44
C LEU A 414 -4.69 -0.13 -23.14
N ILE A 415 -4.56 -1.45 -22.96
CA ILE A 415 -3.89 -2.02 -21.79
C ILE A 415 -2.43 -1.59 -21.73
N LYS A 416 -1.69 -1.72 -22.84
CA LYS A 416 -0.27 -1.41 -22.91
C LYS A 416 -0.02 0.08 -22.67
N ASN A 417 -0.73 0.94 -23.39
CA ASN A 417 -0.40 2.36 -23.50
C ASN A 417 -1.04 3.23 -22.42
N LYS A 418 -2.18 2.80 -21.84
CA LYS A 418 -2.91 3.61 -20.83
C LYS A 418 -3.09 2.93 -19.48
N VAL A 419 -3.45 1.64 -19.44
CA VAL A 419 -3.72 0.95 -18.17
C VAL A 419 -2.42 0.66 -17.42
N ARG A 420 -1.46 -0.01 -18.07
CA ARG A 420 -0.17 -0.39 -17.44
C ARG A 420 0.71 0.83 -17.13
N THR A 421 0.60 1.88 -17.94
CA THR A 421 1.24 3.19 -17.72
C THR A 421 0.51 4.05 -16.69
N GLY A 422 -0.68 3.64 -16.24
CA GLY A 422 -1.39 4.24 -15.10
C GLY A 422 -2.12 5.56 -15.41
N ILE A 423 -2.31 5.86 -16.69
CA ILE A 423 -3.00 7.06 -17.18
C ILE A 423 -4.40 6.80 -17.71
N TRP A 424 -4.90 5.56 -17.56
CA TRP A 424 -6.29 5.24 -17.91
C TRP A 424 -7.28 6.16 -17.16
N THR A 425 -8.30 6.62 -17.89
CA THR A 425 -9.39 7.43 -17.37
C THR A 425 -10.75 6.83 -17.75
N GLU A 426 -11.80 7.25 -17.07
CA GLU A 426 -13.17 6.77 -17.38
C GLU A 426 -13.61 7.15 -18.81
N ALA A 427 -12.97 8.14 -19.45
CA ALA A 427 -13.25 8.56 -20.82
C ALA A 427 -12.63 7.66 -21.91
N ASP A 428 -11.81 6.66 -21.54
CA ASP A 428 -11.31 5.67 -22.49
C ASP A 428 -12.39 4.61 -22.83
N ASP A 429 -13.53 4.64 -22.12
CA ASP A 429 -14.83 3.98 -22.33
C ASP A 429 -14.88 2.44 -22.47
N MET A 430 -13.83 1.76 -22.94
CA MET A 430 -13.78 0.31 -23.11
C MET A 430 -13.84 -0.45 -21.78
N PHE A 431 -13.37 0.16 -20.71
CA PHE A 431 -13.41 -0.39 -19.36
C PHE A 431 -14.28 0.46 -18.44
N LYS A 432 -14.89 -0.20 -17.44
CA LYS A 432 -15.50 0.44 -16.27
C LYS A 432 -14.84 -0.07 -14.99
N LYS A 433 -14.71 0.81 -13.99
CA LYS A 433 -14.21 0.43 -12.65
C LYS A 433 -15.25 -0.42 -11.93
N CYS A 434 -14.81 -1.48 -11.27
CA CYS A 434 -15.66 -2.35 -10.47
C CYS A 434 -16.39 -1.58 -9.35
N ASN A 435 -15.70 -0.69 -8.63
CA ASN A 435 -16.25 0.20 -7.60
C ASN A 435 -17.02 -0.44 -6.42
N HIS A 436 -16.94 -1.77 -6.27
CA HIS A 436 -17.54 -2.50 -5.15
C HIS A 436 -16.64 -2.47 -3.90
N ASN A 437 -17.25 -2.59 -2.71
CA ASN A 437 -16.54 -2.65 -1.44
C ASN A 437 -15.76 -3.96 -1.32
N PRO A 438 -14.44 -3.91 -1.04
CA PRO A 438 -13.68 -5.09 -0.66
C PRO A 438 -14.10 -5.63 0.70
N PRO A 439 -14.00 -6.95 0.94
CA PRO A 439 -14.28 -7.54 2.24
C PRO A 439 -13.19 -7.20 3.26
N TYR A 440 -13.55 -7.24 4.55
CA TYR A 440 -12.60 -7.05 5.63
C TYR A 440 -11.64 -8.24 5.72
N LYS A 441 -10.36 -7.99 5.95
CA LYS A 441 -9.29 -9.01 5.92
C LYS A 441 -9.56 -10.18 6.87
N ASN A 442 -10.06 -9.91 8.08
CA ASN A 442 -10.31 -10.96 9.07
C ASN A 442 -11.49 -11.86 8.72
N ASN A 443 -12.39 -11.43 7.84
CA ASN A 443 -13.51 -12.27 7.40
C ASN A 443 -13.11 -13.20 6.26
N GLN A 444 -11.85 -13.15 5.80
CA GLN A 444 -11.38 -13.79 4.57
C GLN A 444 -10.05 -14.54 4.77
N ILE A 445 -9.73 -14.95 6.01
CA ILE A 445 -8.45 -15.59 6.33
C ILE A 445 -8.23 -16.85 5.48
N HIS A 446 -9.24 -17.72 5.36
CA HIS A 446 -9.19 -18.92 4.50
C HIS A 446 -8.84 -18.57 3.05
N ASN A 447 -9.42 -17.51 2.49
CA ASN A 447 -9.17 -17.07 1.11
C ASN A 447 -7.73 -16.55 0.90
N LEU A 448 -7.11 -16.00 1.95
CA LEU A 448 -5.75 -15.47 1.87
C LEU A 448 -4.70 -16.55 2.10
N VAL A 449 -5.00 -17.53 2.96
CA VAL A 449 -4.20 -18.76 3.06
C VAL A 449 -4.26 -19.53 1.73
N ALA A 450 -5.45 -19.61 1.12
CA ALA A 450 -5.64 -20.18 -0.21
C ALA A 450 -4.76 -19.50 -1.28
N GLU A 451 -4.60 -18.17 -1.23
CA GLU A 451 -3.72 -17.44 -2.17
C GLU A 451 -2.23 -17.78 -1.99
N ILE A 452 -1.78 -17.95 -0.74
CA ILE A 452 -0.41 -18.35 -0.40
C ILE A 452 -0.13 -19.76 -0.93
N LEU A 453 -1.02 -20.70 -0.60
CA LEU A 453 -0.85 -22.13 -0.96
C LEU A 453 -1.20 -22.43 -2.42
N GLY A 454 -1.90 -21.53 -3.11
CA GLY A 454 -2.31 -21.71 -4.50
C GLY A 454 -3.49 -22.67 -4.70
N VAL A 455 -4.24 -22.99 -3.65
CA VAL A 455 -5.36 -23.93 -3.68
C VAL A 455 -6.61 -23.32 -3.08
N LYS A 456 -7.78 -23.80 -3.49
CA LYS A 456 -9.06 -23.34 -2.92
C LYS A 456 -9.24 -23.95 -1.53
N ILE A 457 -9.57 -23.10 -0.56
CA ILE A 457 -9.82 -23.51 0.83
C ILE A 457 -11.13 -22.87 1.27
N ASP A 458 -12.11 -23.69 1.63
CA ASP A 458 -13.34 -23.22 2.28
C ASP A 458 -13.11 -22.94 3.78
N ALA A 459 -14.10 -22.32 4.42
CA ALA A 459 -13.96 -21.89 5.81
C ALA A 459 -13.86 -23.07 6.79
N ASP A 460 -14.56 -24.17 6.53
CA ASP A 460 -14.62 -25.33 7.43
C ASP A 460 -13.32 -26.13 7.35
N LYS A 461 -12.80 -26.36 6.14
CA LYS A 461 -11.50 -27.00 5.93
C LYS A 461 -10.36 -26.18 6.52
N PHE A 462 -10.46 -24.84 6.48
CA PHE A 462 -9.51 -23.98 7.16
C PHE A 462 -9.59 -24.10 8.70
N LEU A 463 -10.79 -24.26 9.26
CA LEU A 463 -10.95 -24.47 10.70
C LEU A 463 -10.29 -25.78 11.13
N SER A 464 -10.53 -26.87 10.39
CA SER A 464 -9.83 -28.15 10.58
C SER A 464 -8.31 -28.00 10.47
N PHE A 465 -7.81 -27.24 9.50
CA PHE A 465 -6.37 -26.96 9.38
C PHE A 465 -5.81 -26.29 10.65
N LYS A 466 -6.55 -25.33 11.21
CA LYS A 466 -6.12 -24.64 12.44
C LYS A 466 -6.00 -25.57 13.63
N THR A 467 -6.90 -26.55 13.76
CA THR A 467 -6.94 -27.48 14.88
C THR A 467 -5.99 -28.66 14.69
N GLU A 468 -5.99 -29.27 13.50
CA GLU A 468 -5.35 -30.56 13.24
C GLU A 468 -3.89 -30.46 12.78
N LEU A 469 -3.47 -29.32 12.21
CA LEU A 469 -2.10 -29.15 11.70
C LEU A 469 -1.41 -27.90 12.25
N TRP A 470 -2.06 -26.73 12.18
CA TRP A 470 -1.43 -25.46 12.56
C TRP A 470 -1.00 -25.43 14.04
N ASN A 471 -1.90 -25.83 14.94
CA ASN A 471 -1.67 -25.80 16.39
C ASN A 471 -1.33 -27.16 16.99
N ALA A 472 -1.47 -28.25 16.22
CA ALA A 472 -1.13 -29.59 16.65
C ALA A 472 0.39 -29.74 16.84
N LYS A 473 0.77 -30.55 17.83
CA LYS A 473 2.18 -30.90 18.06
C LYS A 473 2.56 -32.09 17.18
N PHE A 474 3.66 -31.96 16.46
CA PHE A 474 4.31 -33.05 15.73
C PHE A 474 5.72 -33.23 16.32
N GLY A 475 5.88 -34.24 17.17
CA GLY A 475 7.02 -34.32 18.09
C GLY A 475 7.03 -33.11 19.04
N ASN A 476 8.19 -32.44 19.17
CA ASN A 476 8.36 -31.26 20.01
C ASN A 476 8.12 -29.92 19.27
N LYS A 477 7.59 -29.96 18.04
CA LYS A 477 7.43 -28.78 17.18
C LYS A 477 5.95 -28.55 16.83
N LYS A 478 5.60 -27.29 16.58
CA LYS A 478 4.31 -26.86 16.01
C LYS A 478 4.56 -26.06 14.74
N LEU A 479 3.67 -26.17 13.76
CA LEU A 479 3.75 -25.37 12.53
C LEU A 479 3.63 -23.88 12.86
N SER A 480 2.68 -23.50 13.72
CA SER A 480 2.48 -22.11 14.15
C SER A 480 3.75 -21.50 14.76
N SER A 481 4.43 -22.22 15.64
CA SER A 481 5.69 -21.78 16.24
C SER A 481 6.82 -21.65 15.21
N TYR A 482 6.94 -22.60 14.28
CA TYR A 482 7.94 -22.53 13.21
C TYR A 482 7.73 -21.29 12.34
N CYS A 483 6.49 -21.05 11.88
CA CYS A 483 6.14 -19.89 11.08
C CYS A 483 6.32 -18.56 11.84
N LYS A 484 6.01 -18.52 13.14
CA LYS A 484 6.26 -17.36 14.02
C LYS A 484 7.74 -17.00 14.06
N ASN A 485 8.60 -17.98 14.35
CA ASN A 485 10.04 -17.77 14.45
C ASN A 485 10.65 -17.27 13.13
N ILE A 486 10.16 -17.76 11.98
CA ILE A 486 10.59 -17.25 10.68
C ILE A 486 10.16 -15.79 10.48
N GLU A 487 8.93 -15.42 10.85
CA GLU A 487 8.47 -14.04 10.71
C GLU A 487 9.24 -13.07 11.63
N GLU A 488 9.56 -13.49 12.84
CA GLU A 488 10.41 -12.71 13.77
C GLU A 488 11.80 -12.47 13.20
N LEU A 489 12.44 -13.53 12.67
CA LEU A 489 13.73 -13.42 11.98
C LEU A 489 13.63 -12.53 10.73
N ARG A 490 12.58 -12.66 9.93
CA ARG A 490 12.34 -11.81 8.76
C ARG A 490 12.22 -10.34 9.13
N LYS A 491 11.54 -10.02 10.24
CA LYS A 491 11.38 -8.64 10.73
C LYS A 491 12.68 -8.06 11.30
N SER A 492 13.55 -8.89 11.86
CA SER A 492 14.82 -8.44 12.45
C SER A 492 15.91 -8.16 11.41
N ARG A 493 15.80 -8.72 10.19
CA ARG A 493 16.79 -8.59 9.11
C ARG A 493 16.29 -7.66 8.00
N ASN A 494 17.14 -6.70 7.59
CA ASN A 494 16.90 -5.92 6.36
C ASN A 494 17.26 -6.77 5.14
N ASN A 495 16.36 -6.84 4.15
CA ASN A 495 16.51 -7.68 2.94
C ASN A 495 16.74 -9.17 3.24
N PHE A 496 15.72 -9.82 3.81
CA PHE A 496 15.73 -11.21 4.27
C PHE A 496 16.25 -12.23 3.24
N LYS A 497 15.98 -12.02 1.95
CA LYS A 497 16.44 -12.95 0.90
C LYS A 497 17.97 -13.00 0.81
N SER A 498 18.61 -11.83 0.69
CA SER A 498 20.07 -11.75 0.61
C SER A 498 20.75 -12.28 1.87
N TYR A 499 20.11 -12.10 3.02
CA TYR A 499 20.60 -12.66 4.28
C TYR A 499 20.60 -14.20 4.29
N ILE A 500 19.52 -14.84 3.79
CA ILE A 500 19.49 -16.30 3.62
C ILE A 500 20.61 -16.74 2.67
N GLU A 501 20.75 -16.09 1.52
CA GLU A 501 21.78 -16.42 0.53
C GLU A 501 23.20 -16.34 1.13
N GLU A 502 23.49 -15.28 1.89
CA GLU A 502 24.78 -15.09 2.59
C GLU A 502 25.02 -16.13 3.69
N LEU A 503 24.00 -16.49 4.46
CA LEU A 503 24.10 -17.50 5.52
C LEU A 503 24.48 -18.88 4.96
N PHE A 504 23.93 -19.24 3.81
CA PHE A 504 24.16 -20.54 3.19
C PHE A 504 25.40 -20.56 2.28
N SER A 505 26.00 -19.41 1.94
CA SER A 505 27.29 -19.34 1.25
C SER A 505 28.50 -19.49 2.17
N LYS A 506 28.33 -19.27 3.49
CA LYS A 506 29.40 -19.34 4.49
C LYS A 506 29.48 -20.72 5.15
N GLU A 507 30.70 -21.13 5.51
CA GLU A 507 30.92 -22.33 6.32
C GLU A 507 30.46 -22.09 7.76
N ASP A 508 30.03 -23.14 8.48
CA ASP A 508 29.50 -22.99 9.85
C ASP A 508 30.52 -22.38 10.83
N LYS A 509 31.81 -22.54 10.57
CA LYS A 509 32.91 -21.96 11.37
C LYS A 509 33.01 -20.44 11.23
N GLU A 510 32.53 -19.88 10.13
CA GLU A 510 32.53 -18.45 9.83
C GLU A 510 31.30 -17.72 10.37
N LEU A 511 30.30 -18.49 10.83
CA LEU A 511 29.04 -17.98 11.35
C LEU A 511 29.13 -17.73 12.85
N SER A 512 28.59 -16.60 13.29
CA SER A 512 28.33 -16.35 14.70
C SER A 512 27.34 -17.38 15.30
N LYS A 513 27.32 -17.52 16.62
CA LYS A 513 26.35 -18.40 17.31
C LYS A 513 24.90 -18.06 16.99
N GLU A 514 24.60 -16.79 16.72
CA GLU A 514 23.27 -16.33 16.32
C GLU A 514 22.96 -16.76 14.88
N GLU A 515 23.90 -16.57 13.95
CA GLU A 515 23.76 -16.99 12.56
C GLU A 515 23.66 -18.50 12.40
N GLN A 516 24.36 -19.29 13.23
CA GLN A 516 24.21 -20.75 13.26
C GLN A 516 22.79 -21.16 13.69
N LYS A 517 22.19 -20.46 14.66
CA LYS A 517 20.80 -20.69 15.06
C LYS A 517 19.83 -20.33 13.94
N ASP A 518 20.06 -19.18 13.29
CA ASP A 518 19.25 -18.72 12.16
C ASP A 518 19.33 -19.71 10.99
N LYS A 519 20.53 -20.20 10.65
CA LYS A 519 20.76 -21.21 9.61
C LYS A 519 20.03 -22.51 9.92
N LYS A 520 20.02 -22.96 11.18
CA LYS A 520 19.25 -24.16 11.61
C LYS A 520 17.75 -23.96 11.52
N LEU A 521 17.24 -22.76 11.81
CA LEU A 521 15.82 -22.43 11.65
C LEU A 521 15.41 -22.41 10.17
N LEU A 522 16.31 -21.96 9.30
CA LEU A 522 16.12 -21.81 7.86
C LEU A 522 16.53 -23.07 7.06
N ASP A 523 16.75 -24.20 7.74
CA ASP A 523 17.14 -25.45 7.10
C ASP A 523 16.06 -25.93 6.12
N ILE A 524 16.47 -26.22 4.89
CA ILE A 524 15.58 -26.63 3.81
C ILE A 524 14.88 -27.97 4.08
N LYS A 525 15.50 -28.87 4.87
CA LYS A 525 14.87 -30.14 5.27
C LYS A 525 13.66 -29.88 6.16
N VAL A 526 13.80 -28.99 7.14
CA VAL A 526 12.71 -28.60 8.04
C VAL A 526 11.60 -27.90 7.26
N LEU A 527 11.96 -27.05 6.30
CA LEU A 527 11.00 -26.41 5.41
C LEU A 527 10.23 -27.45 4.59
N ASN A 528 10.94 -28.40 3.97
CA ASN A 528 10.34 -29.45 3.15
C ASN A 528 9.38 -30.33 3.96
N GLU A 529 9.74 -30.73 5.19
CA GLU A 529 8.87 -31.49 6.09
C GLU A 529 7.53 -30.77 6.35
N TRP A 530 7.56 -29.46 6.62
CA TRP A 530 6.34 -28.69 6.85
C TRP A 530 5.54 -28.48 5.57
N VAL A 531 6.23 -28.25 4.45
CA VAL A 531 5.61 -28.10 3.13
C VAL A 531 4.89 -29.38 2.72
N GLU A 532 5.49 -30.54 2.98
CA GLU A 532 4.89 -31.86 2.76
C GLU A 532 3.64 -32.04 3.60
N LYS A 533 3.70 -31.82 4.92
CA LYS A 533 2.52 -31.91 5.81
C LYS A 533 1.37 -31.00 5.39
N ILE A 534 1.67 -29.75 5.00
CA ILE A 534 0.66 -28.82 4.48
C ILE A 534 0.07 -29.36 3.17
N GLY A 535 0.93 -29.84 2.27
CA GLY A 535 0.53 -30.42 1.00
C GLY A 535 -0.37 -31.64 1.17
N GLU A 536 -0.03 -32.57 2.06
CA GLU A 536 -0.85 -33.73 2.39
C GLU A 536 -2.22 -33.33 2.95
N PHE A 537 -2.25 -32.39 3.91
CA PHE A 537 -3.48 -31.96 4.57
C PHE A 537 -4.51 -31.38 3.59
N PHE A 538 -4.04 -30.57 2.64
CA PHE A 538 -4.85 -29.93 1.60
C PHE A 538 -4.92 -30.72 0.29
N LYS A 539 -4.30 -31.90 0.22
CA LYS A 539 -4.20 -32.74 -0.99
C LYS A 539 -3.61 -32.00 -2.19
N ILE A 540 -2.55 -31.24 -1.94
CA ILE A 540 -1.76 -30.53 -2.96
C ILE A 540 -0.73 -31.50 -3.52
N GLU A 541 -0.80 -31.76 -4.83
CA GLU A 541 0.19 -32.57 -5.54
C GLU A 541 1.59 -31.96 -5.39
N GLU A 542 2.62 -32.80 -5.32
CA GLU A 542 3.99 -32.42 -5.03
C GLU A 542 4.50 -31.28 -5.93
N LYS A 543 4.23 -31.37 -7.24
CA LYS A 543 4.63 -30.35 -8.22
C LYS A 543 4.11 -28.95 -7.90
N TYR A 544 2.95 -28.82 -7.26
CA TYR A 544 2.35 -27.53 -6.88
C TYR A 544 2.87 -26.99 -5.54
N ARG A 545 3.54 -27.82 -4.72
CA ARG A 545 4.06 -27.41 -3.41
C ARG A 545 5.22 -26.42 -3.51
N ALA A 546 5.95 -26.42 -4.64
CA ALA A 546 7.02 -25.46 -4.91
C ALA A 546 6.60 -23.99 -4.75
N ARG A 547 5.31 -23.68 -4.98
CA ARG A 547 4.75 -22.33 -4.84
C ARG A 547 4.93 -21.74 -3.44
N PHE A 548 4.80 -22.56 -2.41
CA PHE A 548 4.90 -22.13 -1.01
C PHE A 548 6.11 -22.75 -0.29
N ASN A 549 6.98 -23.45 -1.02
CA ASN A 549 8.25 -23.98 -0.52
C ASN A 549 9.30 -22.86 -0.40
N ASN A 550 9.05 -21.91 0.49
CA ASN A 550 9.95 -20.82 0.82
C ASN A 550 9.60 -20.23 2.18
N HIS A 551 10.63 -19.71 2.86
CA HIS A 551 10.47 -19.11 4.19
C HIS A 551 9.55 -17.88 4.20
N PHE A 552 9.43 -17.13 3.09
CA PHE A 552 8.48 -16.01 3.00
C PHE A 552 7.02 -16.47 3.12
N SER A 553 6.66 -17.60 2.52
CA SER A 553 5.31 -18.15 2.59
C SER A 553 4.97 -18.60 4.01
N MET A 554 5.94 -19.23 4.71
CA MET A 554 5.79 -19.59 6.12
C MET A 554 5.56 -18.35 7.01
N ALA A 555 6.34 -17.30 6.79
CA ALA A 555 6.18 -16.02 7.50
C ALA A 555 4.81 -15.36 7.23
N GLN A 556 4.34 -15.43 5.98
CA GLN A 556 3.03 -14.93 5.57
C GLN A 556 1.87 -15.73 6.18
N LEU A 557 2.01 -17.05 6.35
CA LEU A 557 1.00 -17.88 7.02
C LEU A 557 0.80 -17.43 8.46
N HIS A 558 1.87 -17.25 9.24
CA HIS A 558 1.75 -16.73 10.61
C HIS A 558 1.10 -15.34 10.65
N THR A 559 1.59 -14.43 9.80
CA THR A 559 1.01 -13.08 9.69
C THR A 559 -0.48 -13.13 9.33
N THR A 560 -0.92 -14.09 8.51
CA THR A 560 -2.30 -14.19 8.05
C THR A 560 -3.23 -14.86 9.07
N ILE A 561 -2.75 -15.88 9.77
CA ILE A 561 -3.55 -16.77 10.62
C ILE A 561 -3.60 -16.30 12.07
N ASP A 562 -2.47 -15.86 12.63
CA ASP A 562 -2.32 -15.59 14.07
C ASP A 562 -2.39 -14.10 14.40
N THR A 563 -2.13 -13.21 13.44
CA THR A 563 -2.21 -11.76 13.69
C THR A 563 -3.57 -11.19 13.31
N LYS A 564 -4.11 -10.31 14.16
CA LYS A 564 -5.37 -9.60 13.87
C LYS A 564 -5.14 -8.49 12.85
N ARG A 565 -5.49 -8.74 11.59
CA ARG A 565 -5.22 -7.79 10.52
C ARG A 565 -6.29 -6.68 10.45
N LYS A 566 -5.83 -5.45 10.30
CA LYS A 566 -6.69 -4.27 10.11
C LYS A 566 -6.94 -4.01 8.62
N GLY A 567 -8.12 -3.47 8.32
CA GLY A 567 -8.48 -2.96 6.99
C GLY A 567 -9.06 -4.00 6.03
N PHE A 568 -9.25 -3.56 4.79
CA PHE A 568 -9.91 -4.32 3.73
C PHE A 568 -8.93 -4.91 2.73
N ASN A 569 -9.36 -5.91 1.97
CA ASN A 569 -8.65 -6.37 0.78
C ASN A 569 -8.59 -5.27 -0.29
N SER A 570 -7.69 -5.41 -1.27
CA SER A 570 -7.58 -4.46 -2.40
C SER A 570 -8.66 -4.69 -3.47
N THR A 571 -9.23 -5.89 -3.53
CA THR A 571 -10.24 -6.31 -4.51
C THR A 571 -11.52 -6.78 -3.84
N CYS A 572 -12.66 -6.59 -4.52
CA CYS A 572 -13.94 -7.13 -4.07
C CYS A 572 -14.01 -8.64 -4.27
N LYS A 573 -14.94 -9.32 -3.58
CA LYS A 573 -15.06 -10.78 -3.59
C LYS A 573 -15.09 -11.40 -5.00
N TRP A 574 -15.79 -10.77 -5.94
CA TRP A 574 -15.90 -11.26 -7.32
C TRP A 574 -14.60 -11.10 -8.11
N CYS A 575 -13.90 -9.98 -7.96
CA CYS A 575 -12.59 -9.78 -8.58
C CYS A 575 -11.50 -10.63 -7.92
N SER A 576 -11.63 -10.95 -6.63
CA SER A 576 -10.73 -11.91 -5.97
C SER A 576 -10.94 -13.32 -6.52
N GLU A 577 -12.20 -13.76 -6.68
CA GLU A 577 -12.52 -15.07 -7.27
C GLU A 577 -12.07 -15.15 -8.74
N GLU A 578 -12.30 -14.10 -9.52
CA GLU A 578 -11.83 -14.07 -10.91
C GLU A 578 -10.31 -14.10 -10.99
N ASN A 579 -9.59 -13.30 -10.17
CA ASN A 579 -8.13 -13.35 -10.15
C ASN A 579 -7.57 -14.69 -9.67
N ARG A 580 -8.33 -15.42 -8.84
CA ARG A 580 -7.98 -16.78 -8.44
C ARG A 580 -8.05 -17.73 -9.63
N TYR A 581 -9.16 -17.73 -10.37
CA TYR A 581 -9.27 -18.49 -11.62
C TYR A 581 -8.13 -18.16 -12.59
N ARG A 582 -7.86 -16.87 -12.79
CA ARG A 582 -6.81 -16.40 -13.71
C ARG A 582 -5.42 -16.86 -13.30
N ALA A 583 -5.11 -16.80 -12.01
CA ALA A 583 -3.81 -17.17 -11.45
C ALA A 583 -3.67 -18.65 -11.06
N SER A 584 -4.69 -19.48 -11.33
CA SER A 584 -4.55 -20.94 -11.25
C SER A 584 -3.48 -21.38 -12.25
N THR A 585 -2.50 -22.12 -11.74
CA THR A 585 -1.32 -22.55 -12.50
C THR A 585 -1.46 -24.03 -12.82
N ASN A 586 -1.28 -24.38 -14.08
CA ASN A 586 -1.06 -25.76 -14.51
C ASN A 586 0.45 -25.98 -14.62
N ILE A 587 0.93 -27.08 -14.04
CA ILE A 587 2.32 -27.51 -14.12
C ILE A 587 2.37 -28.83 -14.89
N GLU A 588 3.01 -28.79 -16.04
CA GLU A 588 3.32 -29.93 -16.89
C GLU A 588 4.81 -30.21 -16.82
N ILE A 589 5.18 -31.48 -16.73
CA ILE A 589 6.58 -31.91 -16.70
C ILE A 589 6.76 -32.79 -17.93
N ASN A 590 7.63 -32.37 -18.84
CA ASN A 590 8.00 -33.19 -19.96
C ASN A 590 8.78 -34.41 -19.45
N SER A 591 8.24 -35.61 -19.69
CA SER A 591 8.81 -36.87 -19.20
C SER A 591 10.17 -37.22 -19.81
N GLU A 592 10.49 -36.68 -20.99
CA GLU A 592 11.72 -36.97 -21.73
C GLU A 592 12.81 -35.93 -21.45
N THR A 593 12.46 -34.65 -21.39
CA THR A 593 13.42 -33.55 -21.20
C THR A 593 13.55 -33.09 -19.75
N GLY A 594 12.60 -33.49 -18.88
CA GLY A 594 12.49 -32.98 -17.50
C GLY A 594 12.06 -31.51 -17.42
N GLU A 595 11.70 -30.88 -18.55
CA GLU A 595 11.32 -29.48 -18.59
C GLU A 595 9.98 -29.25 -17.88
N VAL A 596 9.96 -28.28 -16.95
CA VAL A 596 8.77 -27.90 -16.21
C VAL A 596 8.11 -26.69 -16.89
N ILE A 597 6.98 -26.94 -17.54
CA ILE A 597 6.15 -25.90 -18.14
C ILE A 597 5.11 -25.46 -17.12
N THR A 598 5.10 -24.15 -16.81
CA THR A 598 4.11 -23.56 -15.89
C THR A 598 3.29 -22.52 -16.61
N ASN A 599 1.97 -22.69 -16.62
CA ASN A 599 1.05 -21.81 -17.31
C ASN A 599 -0.07 -21.37 -16.38
N ALA A 600 -0.28 -20.06 -16.25
CA ALA A 600 -1.50 -19.53 -15.63
C ALA A 600 -2.64 -19.52 -16.67
N ASN A 601 -3.90 -19.60 -16.22
CA ASN A 601 -5.05 -19.49 -17.13
C ASN A 601 -5.08 -18.15 -17.87
N CYS A 602 -4.89 -17.04 -17.14
CA CYS A 602 -4.88 -15.69 -17.71
C CYS A 602 -3.95 -14.76 -16.93
N GLN A 603 -3.64 -13.61 -17.50
CA GLN A 603 -3.12 -12.49 -16.70
C GLN A 603 -4.15 -12.04 -15.65
N ARG A 604 -3.67 -11.57 -14.49
CA ARG A 604 -4.55 -10.93 -13.48
C ARG A 604 -5.30 -9.75 -14.11
N LEU A 605 -6.50 -9.50 -13.62
CA LEU A 605 -7.35 -8.43 -14.11
C LEU A 605 -6.62 -7.08 -14.06
N PRO A 606 -6.77 -6.25 -15.11
CA PRO A 606 -6.27 -4.88 -15.07
C PRO A 606 -6.92 -4.08 -13.92
N ALA A 607 -6.20 -3.08 -13.41
CA ALA A 607 -6.69 -2.21 -12.36
C ALA A 607 -6.23 -0.78 -12.60
N ASP A 608 -7.09 0.18 -12.22
CA ASP A 608 -6.73 1.59 -12.23
C ASP A 608 -5.69 1.88 -11.12
N THR A 609 -4.79 2.83 -11.39
CA THR A 609 -3.72 3.20 -10.47
C THR A 609 -4.32 3.85 -9.22
N GLN A 610 -4.05 3.23 -8.07
CA GLN A 610 -4.38 3.81 -6.77
C GLN A 610 -3.32 4.81 -6.31
N ARG A 611 -3.76 5.75 -5.46
CA ARG A 611 -2.88 6.63 -4.71
C ARG A 611 -1.90 5.79 -3.86
N PRO A 612 -0.57 5.87 -4.10
CA PRO A 612 0.40 5.05 -3.38
C PRO A 612 0.93 5.69 -2.09
N PHE A 613 0.53 6.92 -1.78
CA PHE A 613 1.12 7.73 -0.70
C PHE A 613 0.07 8.33 0.25
N SER A 614 0.55 8.94 1.34
CA SER A 614 -0.29 9.58 2.36
C SER A 614 -1.00 10.84 1.83
N GLY A 615 -2.06 11.28 2.53
CA GLY A 615 -2.86 12.43 2.12
C GLY A 615 -2.12 13.78 2.08
N LYS A 616 -0.96 13.92 2.73
CA LYS A 616 -0.14 15.14 2.60
C LYS A 616 0.51 15.20 1.21
N ILE A 617 1.14 14.11 0.77
CA ILE A 617 1.76 14.01 -0.55
C ILE A 617 0.70 14.12 -1.63
N GLU A 618 -0.49 13.55 -1.41
CA GLU A 618 -1.60 13.71 -2.34
C GLU A 618 -2.00 15.15 -2.60
N ARG A 619 -2.15 15.96 -1.55
CA ARG A 619 -2.51 17.37 -1.72
C ARG A 619 -1.39 18.15 -2.40
N TYR A 620 -0.14 17.77 -2.17
CA TYR A 620 1.00 18.32 -2.90
C TYR A 620 0.92 17.96 -4.39
N ILE A 621 0.82 16.67 -4.72
CA ILE A 621 0.78 16.18 -6.11
C ILE A 621 -0.47 16.67 -6.86
N ASP A 622 -1.64 16.74 -6.23
CA ASP A 622 -2.85 17.31 -6.84
C ASP A 622 -2.69 18.80 -7.14
N LYS A 623 -2.07 19.57 -6.22
CA LYS A 623 -1.78 21.00 -6.45
C LYS A 623 -0.73 21.20 -7.53
N LEU A 624 0.34 20.41 -7.51
CA LEU A 624 1.38 20.42 -8.53
C LEU A 624 0.80 20.09 -9.91
N GLY A 625 -0.01 19.03 -10.00
CA GLY A 625 -0.71 18.66 -11.24
C GLY A 625 -1.63 19.77 -11.75
N TYR A 626 -2.31 20.51 -10.87
CA TYR A 626 -3.09 21.69 -11.23
C TYR A 626 -2.24 22.83 -11.81
N GLU A 627 -1.11 23.17 -11.17
CA GLU A 627 -0.23 24.25 -11.68
C GLU A 627 0.41 23.87 -13.02
N ILE A 628 0.83 22.62 -13.19
CA ILE A 628 1.36 22.11 -14.46
C ILE A 628 0.29 22.15 -15.56
N ALA A 629 -0.93 21.67 -15.26
CA ALA A 629 -2.05 21.74 -16.19
C ALA A 629 -2.38 23.19 -16.58
N LYS A 630 -2.30 24.14 -15.64
CA LYS A 630 -2.51 25.56 -15.93
C LYS A 630 -1.47 26.14 -16.87
N ILE A 631 -0.20 25.81 -16.67
CA ILE A 631 0.90 26.22 -17.58
C ILE A 631 0.61 25.71 -18.99
N LYS A 632 0.25 24.44 -19.11
CA LYS A 632 0.01 23.82 -20.41
C LYS A 632 -1.30 24.28 -21.06
N ALA A 633 -2.36 24.51 -20.29
CA ALA A 633 -3.61 25.07 -20.78
C ALA A 633 -3.38 26.44 -21.42
N LYS A 634 -2.63 27.33 -20.76
CA LYS A 634 -2.28 28.65 -21.31
C LYS A 634 -1.46 28.58 -22.59
N GLU A 635 -0.65 27.54 -22.77
CA GLU A 635 0.07 27.30 -24.03
C GLU A 635 -0.87 26.85 -25.17
N LEU A 636 -1.93 26.12 -24.84
CA LEU A 636 -2.88 25.55 -25.80
C LEU A 636 -4.11 26.43 -26.07
N GLU A 637 -4.33 27.48 -25.27
CA GLU A 637 -5.48 28.40 -25.40
C GLU A 637 -5.56 29.05 -26.79
N THR A 638 -4.42 29.38 -27.39
CA THR A 638 -4.34 30.05 -28.71
C THR A 638 -4.21 29.09 -29.88
N ILE A 639 -4.11 27.78 -29.63
CA ILE A 639 -3.99 26.77 -30.68
C ILE A 639 -5.39 26.48 -31.22
N GLU A 640 -5.56 26.44 -32.55
CA GLU A 640 -6.88 26.17 -33.16
C GLU A 640 -7.23 24.68 -33.16
N ASP A 641 -6.24 23.79 -33.35
CA ASP A 641 -6.42 22.35 -33.43
C ASP A 641 -7.29 21.78 -32.30
N LYS A 642 -8.38 21.10 -32.65
CA LYS A 642 -9.23 20.43 -31.66
C LYS A 642 -8.57 19.17 -31.09
N LYS A 643 -7.77 18.46 -31.89
CA LYS A 643 -7.08 17.21 -31.50
C LYS A 643 -5.64 17.50 -31.14
N ILE A 644 -5.28 17.22 -29.89
CA ILE A 644 -3.94 17.43 -29.34
C ILE A 644 -3.36 16.09 -28.88
N ASP A 645 -2.24 15.69 -29.49
CA ASP A 645 -1.44 14.56 -29.02
C ASP A 645 -0.45 15.07 -27.97
N LEU A 646 -0.72 14.79 -26.69
CA LEU A 646 0.02 15.34 -25.55
C LEU A 646 0.88 14.28 -24.86
N LYS A 647 2.21 14.45 -24.95
CA LYS A 647 3.20 13.61 -24.25
C LYS A 647 3.58 14.23 -22.91
N ILE A 648 3.39 13.48 -21.83
CA ILE A 648 3.86 13.83 -20.49
C ILE A 648 5.09 12.98 -20.20
N ILE A 649 6.25 13.62 -20.09
CA ILE A 649 7.52 12.97 -19.76
C ILE A 649 7.84 13.29 -18.30
N LEU A 650 8.10 12.26 -17.49
CA LEU A 650 8.45 12.41 -16.09
C LEU A 650 9.74 11.67 -15.75
N GLU A 651 10.68 12.41 -15.17
CA GLU A 651 11.84 11.89 -14.45
C GLU A 651 11.63 12.10 -12.94
N GLN A 652 12.28 11.27 -12.13
CA GLN A 652 12.39 11.51 -10.70
C GLN A 652 13.69 10.91 -10.18
N ASN A 653 14.56 11.76 -9.65
CA ASN A 653 15.60 11.31 -8.75
C ASN A 653 14.99 10.96 -7.38
N ALA A 654 14.85 9.65 -7.11
CA ALA A 654 14.18 9.16 -5.90
C ALA A 654 14.82 9.70 -4.59
N PHE A 655 16.15 9.86 -4.56
CA PHE A 655 16.85 10.35 -3.37
C PHE A 655 16.60 11.83 -3.14
N GLU A 656 16.76 12.66 -4.17
CA GLU A 656 16.52 14.11 -4.07
C GLU A 656 15.05 14.40 -3.77
N TYR A 657 14.14 13.65 -4.38
CA TYR A 657 12.72 13.74 -4.07
C TYR A 657 12.42 13.38 -2.61
N GLU A 658 12.96 12.26 -2.11
CA GLU A 658 12.76 11.86 -0.71
C GLU A 658 13.39 12.84 0.28
N GLU A 659 14.60 13.32 0.02
CA GLU A 659 15.29 14.33 0.82
C GLU A 659 14.47 15.61 0.90
N SER A 660 14.05 16.12 -0.25
CA SER A 660 13.30 17.35 -0.41
C SER A 660 11.92 17.27 0.26
N ILE A 661 11.22 16.13 0.14
CA ILE A 661 9.97 15.90 0.87
C ILE A 661 10.19 15.83 2.39
N ARG A 662 11.31 15.29 2.84
CA ARG A 662 11.63 15.20 4.27
C ARG A 662 11.99 16.57 4.84
N SER A 663 12.67 17.43 4.08
CA SER A 663 13.08 18.79 4.49
C SER A 663 11.93 19.80 4.44
N ALA A 664 11.04 19.75 3.44
CA ALA A 664 9.94 20.70 3.23
C ALA A 664 8.75 20.59 4.23
N LYS A 665 8.95 20.03 5.44
CA LYS A 665 7.90 19.73 6.45
C LYS A 665 6.77 18.81 5.97
N ILE A 666 6.90 18.17 4.81
CA ILE A 666 5.86 17.30 4.23
C ILE A 666 5.75 16.00 5.05
N LYS A 667 6.86 15.43 5.51
CA LYS A 667 6.87 14.17 6.31
C LYS A 667 7.19 14.29 7.82
N ASN A 668 7.68 15.42 8.35
CA ASN A 668 8.27 15.50 9.71
C ASN A 668 9.29 14.39 9.95
N ALA A 669 10.47 14.48 9.33
CA ALA A 669 11.51 13.46 9.49
C ALA A 669 12.16 13.51 10.89
N ASN A 670 12.21 12.37 11.58
CA ASN A 670 13.02 12.20 12.79
C ASN A 670 14.50 11.90 12.41
N ALA A 671 15.41 12.00 13.39
CA ALA A 671 16.85 11.79 13.17
C ALA A 671 17.19 10.42 12.56
N LYS A 672 16.45 9.37 12.94
CA LYS A 672 16.60 8.00 12.41
C LYS A 672 16.31 7.94 10.90
N ALA A 673 15.29 8.66 10.44
CA ALA A 673 14.96 8.73 9.01
C ALA A 673 16.04 9.47 8.21
N LYS A 674 16.63 10.54 8.75
CA LYS A 674 17.73 11.26 8.08
C LYS A 674 18.96 10.37 7.89
N LYS A 675 19.41 9.70 8.95
CA LYS A 675 20.55 8.77 8.89
C LYS A 675 20.33 7.64 7.88
N SER A 676 19.12 7.05 7.85
CA SER A 676 18.76 6.02 6.89
C SER A 676 18.80 6.51 5.43
N LEU A 677 18.44 7.78 5.17
CA LEU A 677 18.54 8.37 3.84
C LEU A 677 20.00 8.58 3.43
N GLU A 678 20.81 9.14 4.32
CA GLU A 678 22.25 9.34 4.08
C GLU A 678 22.98 8.03 3.78
N GLU A 679 22.69 6.97 4.56
CA GLU A 679 23.22 5.62 4.31
C GLU A 679 22.76 5.06 2.95
N SER A 680 21.51 5.32 2.57
CA SER A 680 20.97 4.88 1.27
C SER A 680 21.62 5.63 0.10
N ILE A 681 21.84 6.94 0.23
CA ILE A 681 22.56 7.77 -0.76
C ILE A 681 24.01 7.26 -0.91
N LYS A 682 24.71 6.98 0.19
CA LYS A 682 26.07 6.43 0.15
C LYS A 682 26.11 5.07 -0.55
N LYS A 683 25.17 4.18 -0.24
CA LYS A 683 25.05 2.87 -0.90
C LYS A 683 24.74 3.01 -2.39
N TYR A 684 23.88 3.94 -2.78
CA TYR A 684 23.54 4.17 -4.18
C TYR A 684 24.72 4.72 -4.99
N LYS A 685 25.43 5.74 -4.47
CA LYS A 685 26.66 6.25 -5.10
C LYS A 685 27.69 5.14 -5.26
N LYS A 686 27.93 4.37 -4.19
CA LYS A 686 28.81 3.20 -4.24
C LYS A 686 28.34 2.18 -5.30
N SER A 687 27.04 1.91 -5.41
CA SER A 687 26.49 0.99 -6.41
C SER A 687 26.70 1.47 -7.85
N LEU A 688 26.63 2.79 -8.11
CA LEU A 688 26.93 3.37 -9.42
C LEU A 688 28.42 3.27 -9.74
N ASP A 689 29.28 3.63 -8.78
CA ASP A 689 30.73 3.52 -8.93
C ASP A 689 31.15 2.05 -9.16
N ASP A 690 30.52 1.12 -8.44
CA ASP A 690 30.74 -0.31 -8.60
C ASP A 690 30.24 -0.82 -9.97
N LYS A 691 29.15 -0.26 -10.52
CA LYS A 691 28.63 -0.59 -11.87
C LYS A 691 29.61 -0.18 -12.95
N ASP A 692 30.07 1.08 -12.92
CA ASP A 692 31.06 1.58 -13.89
C ASP A 692 32.35 0.76 -13.81
N ARG A 693 32.81 0.43 -12.59
CA ARG A 693 33.98 -0.42 -12.38
C ARG A 693 33.78 -1.81 -12.97
N ARG A 694 32.62 -2.46 -12.75
CA ARG A 694 32.30 -3.79 -13.30
C ARG A 694 32.29 -3.80 -14.83
N ILE A 695 31.69 -2.78 -15.45
CA ILE A 695 31.64 -2.66 -16.92
C ILE A 695 33.06 -2.48 -17.47
N LYS A 696 33.87 -1.61 -16.88
CA LYS A 696 35.26 -1.37 -17.30
C LYS A 696 36.15 -2.60 -17.10
N SER A 697 35.97 -3.34 -16.00
CA SER A 697 36.77 -4.55 -15.72
C SER A 697 36.37 -5.75 -16.57
N PHE A 698 35.16 -5.77 -17.14
CA PHE A 698 34.63 -6.93 -17.85
C PHE A 698 35.51 -7.41 -19.02
N SER A 699 36.10 -6.48 -19.76
CA SER A 699 36.89 -6.78 -20.95
C SER A 699 38.38 -7.02 -20.65
N ASN A 700 38.77 -7.17 -19.36
CA ASN A 700 40.16 -7.38 -18.93
C ASN A 700 41.16 -6.42 -19.60
N SER A 701 40.84 -5.12 -19.60
CA SER A 701 41.67 -4.08 -20.22
C SER A 701 41.97 -4.28 -21.71
N THR A 702 41.15 -5.04 -22.45
CA THR A 702 41.25 -5.22 -23.90
C THR A 702 39.96 -4.76 -24.57
N CYS A 703 40.06 -3.93 -25.62
CA CYS A 703 38.91 -3.39 -26.33
C CYS A 703 38.25 -4.49 -27.16
N PRO A 704 36.97 -4.85 -26.91
CA PRO A 704 36.35 -5.94 -27.66
C PRO A 704 36.13 -5.64 -29.15
N TYR A 705 36.17 -4.38 -29.58
CA TYR A 705 36.00 -4.00 -30.98
C TYR A 705 37.30 -4.09 -31.79
N CYS A 706 38.44 -3.67 -31.23
CA CYS A 706 39.71 -3.68 -31.98
C CYS A 706 40.76 -4.69 -31.46
N GLY A 707 40.59 -5.25 -30.27
CA GLY A 707 41.56 -6.16 -29.64
C GLY A 707 42.77 -5.46 -29.01
N GLU A 708 42.87 -4.14 -29.06
CA GLU A 708 43.96 -3.35 -28.46
C GLU A 708 43.73 -3.11 -26.95
N SER A 709 44.79 -2.80 -26.19
CA SER A 709 44.68 -2.52 -24.76
C SER A 709 43.88 -1.23 -24.48
N LEU A 710 42.97 -1.29 -23.49
CA LEU A 710 42.14 -0.17 -23.04
C LEU A 710 42.85 0.61 -21.93
N GLY A 711 42.94 1.93 -22.10
CA GLY A 711 43.33 2.88 -21.06
C GLY A 711 42.11 3.51 -20.33
N GLU A 712 42.35 4.62 -19.63
CA GLU A 712 41.28 5.37 -18.93
C GLU A 712 40.37 6.17 -19.88
N ASP A 713 40.78 6.37 -21.14
CA ASP A 713 40.09 7.21 -22.15
C ASP A 713 39.07 6.45 -23.02
N GLY A 714 38.48 5.37 -22.50
CA GLY A 714 37.43 4.61 -23.19
C GLY A 714 36.02 5.17 -22.96
N GLU A 715 35.07 4.67 -23.74
CA GLU A 715 33.63 4.96 -23.63
C GLU A 715 32.83 3.68 -23.37
N ILE A 716 31.67 3.82 -22.70
CA ILE A 716 30.73 2.72 -22.55
C ILE A 716 29.74 2.78 -23.72
N ASP A 717 29.81 1.79 -24.61
CA ASP A 717 28.91 1.63 -25.75
C ASP A 717 27.72 0.72 -25.41
N HIS A 718 26.61 0.93 -26.12
CA HIS A 718 25.47 0.02 -26.17
C HIS A 718 25.67 -0.97 -27.33
N ILE A 719 25.81 -2.26 -27.00
CA ILE A 719 26.04 -3.33 -27.99
C ILE A 719 24.94 -3.29 -29.05
N LEU A 720 23.69 -3.39 -28.61
CA LEU A 720 22.52 -3.06 -29.40
C LEU A 720 22.22 -1.56 -29.24
N PRO A 721 22.24 -0.77 -30.33
CA PRO A 721 22.00 0.66 -30.27
C PRO A 721 20.66 1.04 -29.63
N ARG A 722 20.63 2.21 -28.97
CA ARG A 722 19.44 2.70 -28.26
C ARG A 722 18.28 2.96 -29.23
N SER A 723 18.57 3.55 -30.38
CA SER A 723 17.57 3.81 -31.44
C SER A 723 16.94 2.52 -31.94
N TYR A 724 17.75 1.48 -32.16
CA TYR A 724 17.30 0.15 -32.58
C TYR A 724 16.42 -0.51 -31.52
N THR A 725 16.88 -0.57 -30.27
CA THR A 725 16.13 -1.24 -29.19
C THR A 725 14.81 -0.54 -28.89
N LEU A 726 14.79 0.80 -28.89
CA LEU A 726 13.57 1.58 -28.75
C LEU A 726 12.58 1.31 -29.90
N LYS A 727 13.06 1.31 -31.15
CA LYS A 727 12.23 1.10 -32.33
C LYS A 727 11.63 -0.31 -32.40
N VAL A 728 12.44 -1.34 -32.11
CA VAL A 728 12.04 -2.74 -32.29
C VAL A 728 11.31 -3.29 -31.06
N TYR A 729 11.80 -2.99 -29.85
CA TYR A 729 11.27 -3.55 -28.61
C TYR A 729 10.42 -2.56 -27.80
N GLY A 730 10.36 -1.30 -28.22
CA GLY A 730 9.59 -0.26 -27.52
C GLY A 730 10.24 0.21 -26.21
N THR A 731 11.50 -0.14 -25.96
CA THR A 731 12.25 0.25 -24.75
C THR A 731 13.75 0.23 -25.02
N VAL A 732 14.49 1.11 -24.37
CA VAL A 732 15.96 1.14 -24.46
C VAL A 732 16.55 0.10 -23.49
N PHE A 733 17.49 -0.71 -23.96
CA PHE A 733 18.19 -1.69 -23.12
C PHE A 733 19.39 -1.08 -22.40
N ASN A 734 19.17 -0.51 -21.20
CA ASN A 734 20.22 0.11 -20.37
C ASN A 734 20.78 -0.79 -19.25
N SER A 735 20.50 -2.09 -19.29
CA SER A 735 21.08 -3.02 -18.32
C SER A 735 22.56 -3.29 -18.64
N GLU A 736 23.34 -3.66 -17.62
CA GLU A 736 24.78 -3.98 -17.76
C GLU A 736 25.07 -5.04 -18.84
N GLY A 737 24.09 -5.89 -19.16
CA GLY A 737 24.22 -6.91 -20.21
C GLY A 737 24.29 -6.34 -21.63
N ASN A 738 23.81 -5.12 -21.87
CA ASN A 738 23.91 -4.44 -23.17
C ASN A 738 25.05 -3.40 -23.22
N LEU A 739 25.84 -3.26 -22.15
CA LEU A 739 26.88 -2.22 -22.04
C LEU A 739 28.28 -2.82 -22.15
N LEU A 740 29.17 -2.16 -22.90
CA LEU A 740 30.53 -2.62 -23.15
C LEU A 740 31.52 -1.45 -23.14
N TYR A 741 32.62 -1.56 -22.39
CA TYR A 741 33.67 -0.54 -22.39
C TYR A 741 34.63 -0.76 -23.56
N VAL A 742 34.77 0.25 -24.42
CA VAL A 742 35.50 0.22 -25.69
C VAL A 742 36.30 1.50 -25.88
N HIS A 743 37.23 1.52 -26.85
CA HIS A 743 37.89 2.76 -27.24
C HIS A 743 36.89 3.75 -27.86
N GLN A 744 37.03 5.04 -27.52
CA GLN A 744 36.22 6.12 -28.11
C GLN A 744 36.22 6.09 -29.65
N LYS A 745 37.39 5.92 -30.28
CA LYS A 745 37.50 5.79 -31.75
C LYS A 745 36.66 4.64 -32.32
N CYS A 746 36.59 3.51 -31.62
CA CYS A 746 35.83 2.33 -32.06
C CYS A 746 34.33 2.54 -31.88
N ASN A 747 33.93 3.17 -30.77
CA ASN A 747 32.54 3.53 -30.52
C ASN A 747 32.00 4.50 -31.59
N GLN A 748 32.75 5.57 -31.86
CA GLN A 748 32.41 6.57 -32.88
C GLN A 748 32.38 5.99 -34.30
N ALA A 749 33.17 4.95 -34.59
CA ALA A 749 33.11 4.24 -35.86
C ALA A 749 31.86 3.34 -35.96
N LYS A 750 31.46 2.68 -34.86
CA LYS A 750 30.27 1.83 -34.81
C LYS A 750 28.99 2.62 -35.03
N LYS A 751 28.83 3.78 -34.38
CA LYS A 751 27.61 4.60 -34.43
C LYS A 751 26.36 3.74 -34.08
N GLU A 752 25.28 3.90 -34.84
CA GLU A 752 24.03 3.16 -34.71
C GLU A 752 24.03 1.81 -35.47
N ASN A 753 25.20 1.31 -35.92
CA ASN A 753 25.27 0.01 -36.59
C ASN A 753 25.26 -1.14 -35.58
N ILE A 754 24.67 -2.27 -35.99
CA ILE A 754 24.69 -3.52 -35.23
C ILE A 754 25.90 -4.33 -35.69
N TYR A 755 26.87 -4.50 -34.81
CA TYR A 755 28.03 -5.34 -35.07
C TYR A 755 27.69 -6.83 -34.88
N LYS A 756 28.35 -7.68 -35.66
CA LYS A 756 28.29 -9.14 -35.58
C LYS A 756 29.58 -9.70 -35.00
N LEU A 757 29.62 -10.99 -34.66
CA LEU A 757 30.83 -11.62 -34.11
C LEU A 757 32.06 -11.43 -35.00
N GLN A 758 31.87 -11.40 -36.32
CA GLN A 758 32.94 -11.16 -37.29
C GLN A 758 33.50 -9.73 -37.27
N ASP A 759 32.71 -8.76 -36.77
CA ASP A 759 33.07 -7.34 -36.74
C ASP A 759 33.85 -6.97 -35.46
N ILE A 760 34.02 -7.93 -34.54
CA ILE A 760 34.64 -7.72 -33.24
C ILE A 760 35.75 -8.75 -32.97
N LYS A 761 36.55 -8.50 -31.93
CA LYS A 761 37.54 -9.46 -31.41
C LYS A 761 36.96 -10.17 -30.20
N ALA A 762 36.02 -11.09 -30.47
CA ALA A 762 35.36 -11.86 -29.43
C ALA A 762 36.33 -12.87 -28.77
N PRO A 763 36.42 -12.91 -27.43
CA PRO A 763 37.20 -13.90 -26.68
C PRO A 763 36.45 -15.23 -26.48
N ILE A 764 35.37 -15.47 -27.23
CA ILE A 764 34.49 -16.63 -27.15
C ILE A 764 33.90 -16.90 -28.55
N THR A 765 33.68 -18.17 -28.87
CA THR A 765 33.10 -18.65 -30.14
C THR A 765 31.57 -18.71 -30.07
N GLN A 766 30.92 -18.79 -31.22
CA GLN A 766 29.46 -18.98 -31.30
C GLN A 766 29.00 -20.27 -30.59
N GLU A 767 29.72 -21.39 -30.78
CA GLU A 767 29.39 -22.67 -30.15
C GLU A 767 29.45 -22.59 -28.61
N GLU A 768 30.44 -21.89 -28.06
CA GLU A 768 30.57 -21.68 -26.60
C GLU A 768 29.45 -20.80 -26.04
N ILE A 769 29.02 -19.79 -26.79
CA ILE A 769 27.86 -18.96 -26.43
C ILE A 769 26.60 -19.83 -26.38
N GLU A 770 26.33 -20.58 -27.46
CA GLU A 770 25.14 -21.43 -27.58
C GLU A 770 25.11 -22.51 -26.49
N LYS A 771 26.24 -23.17 -26.22
CA LYS A 771 26.38 -24.19 -25.17
C LYS A 771 26.10 -23.63 -23.78
N THR A 772 26.39 -22.36 -23.56
CA THR A 772 26.17 -21.70 -22.26
C THR A 772 24.74 -21.17 -22.14
N ILE A 773 24.20 -20.55 -23.19
CA ILE A 773 22.92 -19.81 -23.15
C ILE A 773 21.72 -20.71 -23.44
N ASN A 774 21.80 -21.62 -24.42
CA ASN A 774 20.65 -22.41 -24.83
C ASN A 774 20.11 -23.33 -23.72
N PRO A 775 20.94 -23.98 -22.88
CA PRO A 775 20.42 -24.80 -21.77
C PRO A 775 19.76 -23.99 -20.65
N MET A 776 19.95 -22.67 -20.61
CA MET A 776 19.39 -21.83 -19.56
C MET A 776 17.88 -21.62 -19.79
N SER A 777 17.09 -22.03 -18.78
CA SER A 777 15.65 -21.79 -18.80
C SER A 777 15.32 -20.30 -18.72
N LYS A 778 14.16 -19.90 -19.27
CA LYS A 778 13.66 -18.53 -19.14
C LYS A 778 13.51 -18.10 -17.66
N ASN A 779 13.18 -19.05 -16.78
CA ASN A 779 12.93 -18.82 -15.36
C ASN A 779 14.20 -18.77 -14.49
N SER A 780 15.35 -19.23 -15.02
CA SER A 780 16.64 -19.17 -14.29
C SER A 780 17.33 -17.81 -14.39
N TYR A 781 17.02 -17.02 -15.42
CA TYR A 781 17.52 -15.65 -15.52
C TYR A 781 16.75 -14.72 -14.57
N LYS A 782 17.48 -14.04 -13.68
CA LYS A 782 16.90 -13.08 -12.72
C LYS A 782 17.29 -11.64 -13.07
N THR A 783 18.59 -11.40 -13.19
CA THR A 783 19.22 -10.15 -13.62
C THR A 783 20.60 -10.49 -14.19
N PHE A 784 21.16 -9.63 -15.03
CA PHE A 784 22.52 -9.83 -15.56
C PHE A 784 23.58 -10.03 -14.47
N THR A 785 23.51 -9.24 -13.38
CA THR A 785 24.49 -9.29 -12.28
C THR A 785 24.45 -10.58 -11.46
N ALA A 786 23.39 -11.39 -11.58
CA ALA A 786 23.25 -12.66 -10.88
C ALA A 786 23.83 -13.86 -11.65
N LEU A 787 24.28 -13.63 -12.89
CA LEU A 787 24.92 -14.64 -13.73
C LEU A 787 26.37 -14.90 -13.28
N SER A 788 26.86 -16.11 -13.49
CA SER A 788 28.30 -16.40 -13.32
C SER A 788 29.15 -15.58 -14.32
N PRO A 789 30.45 -15.36 -14.08
CA PRO A 789 31.31 -14.63 -15.02
C PRO A 789 31.28 -15.21 -16.45
N GLU A 790 31.24 -16.53 -16.58
CA GLU A 790 31.15 -17.24 -17.87
C GLU A 790 29.80 -16.99 -18.55
N GLN A 791 28.71 -17.05 -17.79
CA GLN A 791 27.37 -16.74 -18.28
C GLN A 791 27.24 -15.26 -18.67
N GLN A 792 27.80 -14.34 -17.89
CA GLN A 792 27.83 -12.92 -18.23
C GLN A 792 28.60 -12.67 -19.53
N LYS A 793 29.73 -13.36 -19.72
CA LYS A 793 30.51 -13.34 -20.96
C LYS A 793 29.66 -13.81 -22.13
N ALA A 794 29.13 -15.03 -22.09
CA ALA A 794 28.29 -15.58 -23.14
C ALA A 794 27.06 -14.71 -23.43
N PHE A 795 26.44 -14.15 -22.39
CA PHE A 795 25.26 -13.28 -22.50
C PHE A 795 25.56 -12.02 -23.31
N LYS A 796 26.65 -11.29 -23.01
CA LYS A 796 26.98 -10.07 -23.78
C LYS A 796 27.33 -10.40 -25.22
N TYR A 797 28.12 -11.46 -25.44
CA TYR A 797 28.57 -11.82 -26.79
C TYR A 797 27.46 -12.44 -27.64
N ALA A 798 26.40 -13.01 -27.04
CA ALA A 798 25.21 -13.45 -27.75
C ALA A 798 24.49 -12.32 -28.50
N LEU A 799 24.62 -11.06 -28.06
CA LEU A 799 24.02 -9.90 -28.73
C LEU A 799 24.66 -9.58 -30.10
N PHE A 800 25.83 -10.16 -30.40
CA PHE A 800 26.50 -10.05 -31.69
C PHE A 800 26.18 -11.22 -32.65
N LEU A 801 25.34 -12.17 -32.22
CA LEU A 801 24.84 -13.25 -33.08
C LEU A 801 23.77 -12.73 -34.04
N ASP A 802 23.37 -13.59 -34.99
CA ASP A 802 22.22 -13.30 -35.83
C ASP A 802 20.91 -13.30 -35.07
N ASP A 803 19.98 -12.46 -35.53
CA ASP A 803 18.67 -12.30 -34.94
C ASP A 803 17.89 -13.61 -34.92
N ASN A 804 18.10 -14.49 -35.90
CA ASN A 804 17.49 -15.80 -35.97
C ASN A 804 18.09 -16.82 -34.99
N ASN A 805 19.21 -16.51 -34.33
CA ASN A 805 19.88 -17.42 -33.41
C ASN A 805 19.11 -17.54 -32.08
N GLU A 806 18.97 -18.77 -31.57
CA GLU A 806 18.23 -19.04 -30.34
C GLU A 806 18.82 -18.32 -29.12
N ALA A 807 20.16 -18.28 -28.99
CA ALA A 807 20.84 -17.63 -27.87
C ALA A 807 20.61 -16.11 -27.90
N TYR A 808 20.65 -15.50 -29.10
CA TYR A 808 20.32 -14.08 -29.29
C TYR A 808 18.89 -13.79 -28.82
N GLN A 809 17.92 -14.58 -29.31
CA GLN A 809 16.51 -14.40 -28.97
C GLN A 809 16.26 -14.56 -27.47
N LYS A 810 16.91 -15.53 -26.81
CA LYS A 810 16.84 -15.70 -25.35
C LYS A 810 17.34 -14.46 -24.61
N VAL A 811 18.53 -13.97 -24.98
CA VAL A 811 19.17 -12.82 -24.32
C VAL A 811 18.37 -11.53 -24.50
N VAL A 812 17.88 -11.25 -25.70
CA VAL A 812 17.01 -10.09 -25.96
C VAL A 812 15.72 -10.14 -25.16
N ASN A 813 15.09 -11.31 -25.06
CA ASN A 813 13.88 -11.50 -24.23
C ASN A 813 14.15 -11.26 -22.74
N TRP A 814 15.31 -11.70 -22.25
CA TRP A 814 15.76 -11.44 -20.88
C TRP A 814 16.00 -9.95 -20.61
N LEU A 815 16.70 -9.24 -21.52
CA LEU A 815 16.91 -7.79 -21.44
C LEU A 815 15.60 -6.99 -21.43
N THR A 816 14.62 -7.42 -22.24
CA THR A 816 13.29 -6.81 -22.27
C THR A 816 12.56 -6.98 -20.92
N THR A 817 12.80 -8.10 -20.24
CA THR A 817 12.20 -8.40 -18.92
C THR A 817 12.80 -7.51 -17.82
N ASP A 818 14.11 -7.31 -17.82
CA ASP A 818 14.83 -6.45 -16.85
C ASP A 818 14.25 -5.02 -16.80
N GLN A 819 13.86 -4.47 -17.95
CA GLN A 819 13.35 -3.10 -18.07
C GLN A 819 11.87 -2.93 -17.69
N SER A 820 11.09 -4.02 -17.61
CA SER A 820 9.65 -3.97 -17.37
C SER A 820 9.23 -3.63 -15.93
N SER A 821 10.19 -3.48 -15.01
CA SER A 821 9.97 -3.47 -13.55
C SER A 821 10.09 -2.11 -12.85
N ARG A 822 10.57 -1.05 -13.53
CA ARG A 822 10.82 0.25 -12.91
C ARG A 822 9.66 1.22 -13.13
N VAL A 823 8.61 1.17 -12.30
CA VAL A 823 7.59 2.23 -12.34
C VAL A 823 7.26 2.79 -10.97
N ASN A 824 7.46 4.09 -10.80
CA ASN A 824 7.10 4.83 -9.61
C ASN A 824 5.62 5.23 -9.63
N GLY A 825 4.83 4.76 -8.65
CA GLY A 825 3.42 5.10 -8.55
C GLY A 825 3.15 6.60 -8.36
N THR A 826 4.13 7.38 -7.88
CA THR A 826 3.98 8.83 -7.68
C THR A 826 3.91 9.59 -9.00
N GLN A 827 4.80 9.26 -9.94
CA GLN A 827 4.85 9.88 -11.27
C GLN A 827 3.57 9.58 -12.06
N LYS A 828 3.11 8.32 -12.04
CA LYS A 828 1.83 7.91 -12.64
C LYS A 828 0.65 8.73 -12.12
N TYR A 829 0.58 8.89 -10.80
CA TYR A 829 -0.51 9.65 -10.18
C TYR A 829 -0.45 11.14 -10.56
N LEU A 830 0.75 11.74 -10.66
CA LEU A 830 0.90 13.12 -11.12
C LEU A 830 0.44 13.28 -12.58
N ALA A 831 0.87 12.41 -13.48
CA ALA A 831 0.45 12.41 -14.88
C ALA A 831 -1.08 12.37 -15.00
N LYS A 832 -1.72 11.45 -14.26
CA LYS A 832 -3.18 11.36 -14.20
C LYS A 832 -3.84 12.65 -13.71
N LYS A 833 -3.27 13.31 -12.69
CA LYS A 833 -3.79 14.60 -12.21
C LYS A 833 -3.66 15.70 -13.25
N ILE A 834 -2.56 15.78 -13.98
CA ILE A 834 -2.40 16.75 -15.08
C ILE A 834 -3.50 16.56 -16.12
N GLN A 835 -3.76 15.31 -16.54
CA GLN A 835 -4.81 14.99 -17.52
C GLN A 835 -6.21 15.38 -17.03
N GLU A 836 -6.57 14.99 -15.79
CA GLU A 836 -7.87 15.31 -15.20
C GLU A 836 -8.10 16.83 -15.16
N LYS A 837 -7.09 17.63 -14.79
CA LYS A 837 -7.23 19.09 -14.73
C LYS A 837 -7.25 19.72 -16.13
N LEU A 838 -6.43 19.24 -17.07
CA LEU A 838 -6.41 19.76 -18.45
C LEU A 838 -7.76 19.55 -19.16
N LYS A 839 -8.36 18.37 -19.06
CA LYS A 839 -9.69 18.09 -19.64
C LYS A 839 -10.78 19.02 -19.08
N VAL A 840 -10.67 19.40 -17.81
CA VAL A 840 -11.61 20.35 -17.18
C VAL A 840 -11.34 21.79 -17.63
N MET A 841 -10.07 22.17 -17.80
CA MET A 841 -9.68 23.53 -18.22
C MET A 841 -9.98 23.77 -19.71
N LEU A 842 -9.83 22.76 -20.57
CA LEU A 842 -10.00 22.85 -22.02
C LEU A 842 -11.01 21.81 -22.53
N PRO A 843 -12.31 21.95 -22.19
CA PRO A 843 -13.34 20.96 -22.54
C PRO A 843 -13.64 20.88 -24.05
N SER A 844 -13.27 21.91 -24.82
CA SER A 844 -13.43 21.95 -26.29
C SER A 844 -12.31 21.23 -27.05
N LYS A 845 -11.25 20.79 -26.35
CA LYS A 845 -10.11 20.07 -26.92
C LYS A 845 -10.24 18.57 -26.64
N GLU A 846 -9.94 17.77 -27.65
CA GLU A 846 -9.80 16.32 -27.56
C GLU A 846 -8.31 15.98 -27.37
N PHE A 847 -7.99 15.40 -26.22
CA PHE A 847 -6.62 15.05 -25.87
C PHE A 847 -6.36 13.56 -26.04
N ASN A 848 -5.33 13.23 -26.80
CA ASN A 848 -4.72 11.92 -26.80
C ASN A 848 -3.43 11.97 -25.97
N PHE A 849 -3.46 11.38 -24.78
CA PHE A 849 -2.34 11.44 -23.86
C PHE A 849 -1.41 10.24 -23.99
N GLU A 850 -0.11 10.51 -23.96
CA GLU A 850 0.96 9.54 -23.80
C GLU A 850 1.78 9.86 -22.55
N PHE A 851 2.24 8.83 -21.85
CA PHE A 851 3.05 8.97 -20.65
C PHE A 851 4.37 8.22 -20.78
N ILE A 852 5.47 8.95 -20.61
CA ILE A 852 6.83 8.45 -20.78
C ILE A 852 7.59 8.64 -19.46
N LEU A 853 8.27 7.60 -19.01
CA LEU A 853 9.17 7.64 -17.87
C LEU A 853 10.60 7.73 -18.37
N ALA A 854 11.33 8.76 -17.92
CA ALA A 854 12.77 8.86 -18.14
C ALA A 854 13.52 8.30 -16.92
N ASP A 855 14.51 7.44 -17.16
CA ASP A 855 15.34 6.87 -16.09
C ASP A 855 16.35 7.92 -15.58
N SER A 856 16.42 8.06 -14.26
CA SER A 856 17.28 9.06 -13.62
C SER A 856 18.78 8.79 -13.79
N GLU A 857 19.18 7.52 -13.97
CA GLU A 857 20.57 7.15 -14.29
C GLU A 857 20.93 7.66 -15.68
N ASP A 858 20.07 7.45 -16.67
CA ASP A 858 20.30 7.88 -18.06
C ASP A 858 20.38 9.40 -18.17
N VAL A 859 19.43 10.11 -17.55
CA VAL A 859 19.42 11.58 -17.50
C VAL A 859 20.68 12.10 -16.81
N SER A 860 21.14 11.43 -15.74
CA SER A 860 22.40 11.80 -15.09
C SER A 860 23.62 11.49 -15.95
N GLY A 861 23.62 10.41 -16.73
CA GLY A 861 24.70 10.03 -17.64
C GLY A 861 24.86 11.05 -18.76
N LEU A 862 23.79 11.31 -19.51
CA LEU A 862 23.78 12.30 -20.59
C LEU A 862 24.13 13.71 -20.10
N ARG A 863 23.64 14.10 -18.92
CA ARG A 863 24.03 15.38 -18.33
C ARG A 863 25.53 15.47 -18.05
N LYS A 864 26.19 14.37 -17.65
CA LYS A 864 27.65 14.34 -17.47
C LYS A 864 28.37 14.44 -18.81
N GLU A 865 27.86 13.80 -19.86
CA GLU A 865 28.41 13.89 -21.21
C GLU A 865 28.33 15.31 -21.74
N TYR A 866 27.15 15.92 -21.76
CA TYR A 866 26.99 17.31 -22.19
C TYR A 866 27.73 18.31 -21.30
N ALA A 867 27.98 17.98 -20.02
CA ALA A 867 28.80 18.80 -19.15
C ALA A 867 30.29 18.83 -19.54
N LYS A 868 30.77 17.87 -20.34
CA LYS A 868 32.12 17.90 -20.93
C LYS A 868 32.23 19.01 -21.98
N GLU A 869 31.17 19.20 -22.76
CA GLU A 869 31.10 20.20 -23.83
C GLU A 869 30.65 21.57 -23.33
N ASN A 870 29.76 21.61 -22.34
CA ASN A 870 29.25 22.82 -21.72
C ASN A 870 29.25 22.70 -20.20
N ILE A 871 30.24 23.32 -19.55
CA ILE A 871 30.43 23.27 -18.09
C ILE A 871 29.20 23.75 -17.29
N LEU A 872 28.34 24.58 -17.89
CA LEU A 872 27.09 25.02 -17.25
C LEU A 872 26.13 23.85 -17.01
N LEU A 873 26.22 22.75 -17.76
CA LEU A 873 25.36 21.58 -17.56
C LEU A 873 25.82 20.71 -16.39
N LYS A 874 27.03 20.92 -15.84
CA LYS A 874 27.53 20.20 -14.66
C LYS A 874 26.56 20.35 -13.48
N LYS A 875 26.30 19.24 -12.76
CA LYS A 875 25.43 19.26 -11.59
C LYS A 875 26.19 19.90 -10.41
N PRO A 876 25.65 20.97 -9.79
CA PRO A 876 26.28 21.59 -8.62
C PRO A 876 26.13 20.69 -7.38
N ASP A 877 27.06 20.82 -6.42
CA ASP A 877 27.08 20.04 -5.17
C ASP A 877 25.87 20.29 -4.27
N THR A 878 25.24 21.46 -4.41
CA THR A 878 23.92 21.78 -3.82
C THR A 878 22.90 21.94 -4.93
N THR A 879 21.77 21.23 -4.82
CA THR A 879 20.66 21.33 -5.77
C THR A 879 20.10 22.75 -5.77
N THR A 880 20.11 23.40 -6.93
CA THR A 880 19.64 24.78 -7.11
C THR A 880 18.42 24.80 -8.03
N ILE A 881 17.65 25.88 -8.02
CA ILE A 881 16.51 26.07 -8.95
C ILE A 881 16.95 25.84 -10.41
N LYS A 882 18.14 26.31 -10.79
CA LYS A 882 18.70 26.15 -12.14
C LYS A 882 19.08 24.70 -12.48
N SER A 883 19.38 23.84 -11.48
CA SER A 883 19.79 22.46 -11.76
C SER A 883 18.63 21.58 -12.22
N HIS A 884 17.40 21.87 -11.79
CA HIS A 884 16.19 21.13 -12.20
C HIS A 884 15.75 21.48 -13.62
N ASN A 885 15.90 22.75 -14.03
CA ASN A 885 15.58 23.14 -15.41
C ASN A 885 16.56 22.52 -16.42
N ARG A 886 17.84 22.41 -16.05
CA ARG A 886 18.87 21.76 -16.88
C ARG A 886 18.62 20.26 -17.05
N CYS A 887 18.06 19.56 -16.06
CA CYS A 887 17.65 18.17 -16.22
C CYS A 887 16.56 18.02 -17.29
N ASN A 888 15.57 18.92 -17.36
CA ASN A 888 14.47 18.82 -18.33
C ASN A 888 14.90 18.98 -19.79
N TYR A 889 15.89 19.82 -20.06
CA TYR A 889 16.48 19.93 -21.39
C TYR A 889 17.13 18.59 -21.80
N VAL A 890 17.92 18.00 -20.91
CA VAL A 890 18.57 16.70 -21.13
C VAL A 890 17.53 15.58 -21.30
N ILE A 891 16.45 15.59 -20.50
CA ILE A 891 15.34 14.62 -20.62
C ILE A 891 14.69 14.67 -21.99
N PHE A 892 14.55 15.85 -22.59
CA PHE A 892 14.03 15.99 -23.94
C PHE A 892 14.98 15.36 -24.97
N GLU A 893 16.28 15.68 -24.91
CA GLU A 893 17.27 15.08 -25.81
C GLU A 893 17.46 13.57 -25.63
N CYS A 894 17.20 13.00 -24.44
CA CYS A 894 17.16 11.55 -24.24
C CYS A 894 16.12 10.83 -25.12
N LEU A 895 15.05 11.54 -25.51
CA LEU A 895 13.83 10.96 -26.09
C LEU A 895 13.59 11.38 -27.55
N SER A 896 14.35 12.37 -28.04
CA SER A 896 14.53 12.68 -29.46
C SER A 896 15.60 11.78 -30.06
#